data_AF-A0A3D2S0Y8-F1
#
_entry.id   AF-A0A3D2S0Y8-F1
#
_cell.length_a   1.000
_cell.length_b   1.000
_cell.length_c   1.000
_cell.angle_alpha   90.00
_cell.angle_beta   90.00
_cell.angle_gamma   90.00
#
_symmetry.space_group_name_H-M   'P 1'
#
loop_
_entity.id
_entity.type
_entity.pdbx_description
1 polymer ?
#
loop_
_entity_poly.entity_id
_entity_poly.type
_entity_poly.pdbx_seq_one_letter_code
_entity_poly.pdbx_strand_id
1 'polypeptide(L)'
;MAKKYEFSEIGLLPALGDNVAIATKVVEVEAEIHYNDQTFSISHTILEGHRFAVDSIPIGQHLLSWGLPFGTAIEQINPGDYVSNKKMLESLSIRNLDSELPDNPNFSNDIPRYELDPANFQPGTQVSIYDTDHLFEGYKRSGNRGVGTRNFIGILSTTSKTASFAKIIEERLLGVADDLDQVDGIVSITHTEGGEANTPNNLNLLLQTLAGFMVHPNIGACIAIDYENETVTNKMLHDYLVKNNYPIRDVLHQFFSIKSGFDQSLDQAEDIVKSWLEPVNKMNRTSQPLSNLKIALQCGGSDAFSGVSGNPLAAYVAKEVIRHGGSANLAETDELIGAESYILQNVSSIQVARKFLSTVERFQEKASWHGHTAEGNPSGGNNFRGLYNIAIKSIGAAMKRHPDVRLDHVIEYGEPMHDAGYYFMDSPGNDLESIAGQVAAGSNIIFFVTGNGSITNFPFVPTIKIVTTTDRYNLLKKDMDVNAGAYQDGEPMEKLGTSMLNLTVEIASGTPSIGEKAGHSQVSIWRNWQQNDASKTDQILNAPKPEGQPISVSNPKSSNRNFLAIQTQNGPKTDQIGLVLPTSLCSGQIAQLITKQLNQKKLGHNRGISRFVALAHTEGCGASGGSSERLYAQTLIGHLVHPIVGLGVLLEHGCEKTHNDYIKNDLAQLGINSTKYGWASVQLDGGIDAVTQKIEQWFNQSVAELEDLTYSQGSLRDLHIGLMSIGKITSRVASDLADFTQTIIGEGGTIVIPQNASLLESSNYTAEVIGNQNWEPTISYGESQIESGLHIMETPTSHVIETITGLGATGVDMMVAHIVGHPIQSHRMIPLVQFSTDPTTQSTYSSDLDQIDTNLLDLVLEVASRQYRPKLFAKGNTDFQFTRGLLGISL
;
A
#
# COMPACT_ATOMS: atom_id res chain seq x y z
N MET A 1 -6.69 47.74 -4.00
CA MET A 1 -6.41 47.80 -5.45
C MET A 1 -6.23 46.37 -5.90
N ALA A 2 -6.91 45.96 -6.97
CA ALA A 2 -6.67 44.67 -7.59
C ALA A 2 -5.19 44.53 -7.95
N LYS A 3 -4.58 43.38 -7.61
CA LYS A 3 -3.22 43.07 -8.06
C LYS A 3 -3.26 42.82 -9.56
N LYS A 4 -2.28 43.33 -10.29
CA LYS A 4 -2.12 43.11 -11.73
C LYS A 4 -0.97 42.14 -11.96
N TYR A 5 -1.14 41.20 -12.87
CA TYR A 5 -0.12 40.22 -13.24
C TYR A 5 -0.01 40.10 -14.76
N GLU A 6 1.21 39.92 -15.25
CA GLU A 6 1.43 39.29 -16.55
C GLU A 6 1.13 37.79 -16.44
N PHE A 7 0.54 37.18 -17.49
CA PHE A 7 0.16 35.77 -17.46
C PHE A 7 1.29 34.83 -17.02
N SER A 8 2.51 35.07 -17.49
CA SER A 8 3.69 34.25 -17.17
C SER A 8 4.08 34.26 -15.69
N GLU A 9 3.56 35.20 -14.89
CA GLU A 9 3.83 35.26 -13.45
C GLU A 9 2.95 34.35 -12.61
N ILE A 10 1.81 33.91 -13.15
CA ILE A 10 0.74 33.23 -12.41
C ILE A 10 0.15 32.00 -13.11
N GLY A 11 0.34 31.86 -14.43
CA GLY A 11 -0.35 30.88 -15.24
C GLY A 11 0.59 30.14 -16.18
N LEU A 12 0.24 28.87 -16.44
CA LEU A 12 0.93 27.99 -17.36
C LEU A 12 -0.09 27.32 -18.30
N LEU A 13 0.15 27.40 -19.61
CA LEU A 13 -0.54 26.58 -20.61
C LEU A 13 0.37 25.40 -21.00
N PRO A 14 -0.07 24.15 -20.79
CA PRO A 14 0.75 22.99 -21.12
C PRO A 14 1.08 22.85 -22.62
N ALA A 15 0.17 23.26 -23.50
CA ALA A 15 0.42 23.34 -24.94
C ALA A 15 -0.16 24.61 -25.57
N LEU A 16 0.38 24.99 -26.74
CA LEU A 16 -0.21 26.03 -27.57
C LEU A 16 -1.62 25.61 -28.02
N GLY A 17 -2.60 26.49 -27.84
CA GLY A 17 -4.00 26.24 -28.19
C GLY A 17 -4.85 25.69 -27.05
N ASP A 18 -4.27 25.43 -25.87
CA ASP A 18 -5.05 25.17 -24.65
C ASP A 18 -5.83 26.43 -24.25
N ASN A 19 -7.09 26.25 -23.87
CA ASN A 19 -8.01 27.33 -23.47
C ASN A 19 -8.17 27.46 -21.94
N VAL A 20 -7.48 26.60 -21.18
CA VAL A 20 -7.48 26.57 -19.71
C VAL A 20 -6.05 26.52 -19.19
N ALA A 21 -5.69 27.45 -18.32
CA ALA A 21 -4.38 27.53 -17.70
C ALA A 21 -4.34 26.87 -16.32
N ILE A 22 -3.16 26.42 -15.91
CA ILE A 22 -2.83 25.97 -14.55
C ILE A 22 -2.25 27.16 -13.79
N ALA A 23 -2.80 27.47 -12.61
CA ALA A 23 -2.24 28.50 -11.73
C ALA A 23 -0.95 28.00 -11.07
N THR A 24 0.15 28.75 -11.18
CA THR A 24 1.46 28.41 -10.61
C THR A 24 1.62 28.84 -9.15
N LYS A 25 0.65 29.59 -8.62
CA LYS A 25 0.54 30.03 -7.23
C LYS A 25 -0.92 30.39 -6.95
N VAL A 26 -1.25 30.69 -5.69
CA VAL A 26 -2.57 31.22 -5.35
C VAL A 26 -2.79 32.56 -6.03
N VAL A 27 -3.89 32.71 -6.75
CA VAL A 27 -4.29 33.94 -7.45
C VAL A 27 -5.58 34.45 -6.84
N GLU A 28 -5.52 35.60 -6.17
CA GLU A 28 -6.67 36.17 -5.47
C GLU A 28 -7.77 36.62 -6.42
N VAL A 29 -9.02 36.54 -5.94
CA VAL A 29 -10.20 37.13 -6.59
C VAL A 29 -9.96 38.60 -6.98
N GLU A 30 -10.56 39.02 -8.09
CA GLU A 30 -10.42 40.34 -8.72
C GLU A 30 -9.02 40.68 -9.26
N ALA A 31 -8.03 39.79 -9.16
CA ALA A 31 -6.73 40.02 -9.80
C ALA A 31 -6.89 40.21 -11.32
N GLU A 32 -6.24 41.23 -11.87
CA GLU A 32 -6.24 41.52 -13.32
C GLU A 32 -5.07 40.80 -14.00
N ILE A 33 -5.36 39.98 -15.01
CA ILE A 33 -4.38 39.21 -15.76
C ILE A 33 -4.26 39.78 -17.18
N HIS A 34 -3.04 40.09 -17.60
CA HIS A 34 -2.74 40.44 -18.99
C HIS A 34 -2.23 39.22 -19.76
N TYR A 35 -2.90 38.89 -20.88
CA TYR A 35 -2.58 37.73 -21.73
C TYR A 35 -2.97 38.03 -23.18
N ASN A 36 -2.11 37.82 -24.18
CA ASN A 36 -2.42 37.98 -25.62
C ASN A 36 -3.28 39.22 -25.98
N ASP A 37 -2.84 40.42 -25.57
CA ASP A 37 -3.53 41.71 -25.78
C ASP A 37 -4.91 41.87 -25.12
N GLN A 38 -5.39 40.87 -24.37
CA GLN A 38 -6.60 40.95 -23.54
C GLN A 38 -6.24 41.16 -22.06
N THR A 39 -7.19 41.69 -21.31
CA THR A 39 -7.10 41.81 -19.85
C THR A 39 -8.42 41.36 -19.26
N PHE A 40 -8.35 40.42 -18.32
CA PHE A 40 -9.52 39.86 -17.64
C PHE A 40 -9.26 39.77 -16.14
N SER A 41 -10.34 39.68 -15.36
CA SER A 41 -10.27 39.57 -13.91
C SER A 41 -10.61 38.16 -13.44
N ILE A 42 -9.92 37.71 -12.39
CA ILE A 42 -10.18 36.41 -11.76
C ILE A 42 -11.49 36.43 -10.97
N SER A 43 -12.39 35.48 -11.24
CA SER A 43 -13.73 35.48 -10.64
C SER A 43 -13.79 34.98 -9.20
N HIS A 44 -12.87 34.09 -8.82
CA HIS A 44 -12.73 33.51 -7.48
C HIS A 44 -11.26 33.25 -7.20
N THR A 45 -10.83 33.21 -5.94
CA THR A 45 -9.44 32.87 -5.62
C THR A 45 -9.09 31.48 -6.19
N ILE A 46 -8.09 31.42 -7.08
CA ILE A 46 -7.62 30.19 -7.70
C ILE A 46 -6.47 29.64 -6.87
N LEU A 47 -6.59 28.39 -6.43
CA LEU A 47 -5.53 27.71 -5.68
C LEU A 47 -4.37 27.32 -6.62
N GLU A 48 -3.16 27.17 -6.07
CA GLU A 48 -2.02 26.63 -6.81
C GLU A 48 -2.34 25.25 -7.42
N GLY A 49 -2.03 25.06 -8.70
CA GLY A 49 -2.33 23.86 -9.48
C GLY A 49 -3.76 23.81 -10.02
N HIS A 50 -4.67 24.66 -9.52
CA HIS A 50 -6.04 24.74 -10.03
C HIS A 50 -6.12 25.57 -11.30
N ARG A 51 -7.29 25.54 -11.94
CA ARG A 51 -7.43 25.94 -13.33
C ARG A 51 -8.39 27.09 -13.54
N PHE A 52 -8.03 27.99 -14.44
CA PHE A 52 -8.85 29.10 -14.89
C PHE A 52 -8.84 29.22 -16.41
N ALA A 53 -9.95 29.69 -16.99
CA ALA A 53 -10.05 29.87 -18.43
C ALA A 53 -9.24 31.09 -18.89
N VAL A 54 -8.55 30.96 -20.03
CA VAL A 54 -7.84 32.07 -20.68
C VAL A 54 -8.57 32.58 -21.93
N ASP A 55 -9.53 31.80 -22.42
CA ASP A 55 -10.40 32.12 -23.55
C ASP A 55 -11.87 31.91 -23.17
N SER A 56 -12.79 32.50 -23.93
CA SER A 56 -14.22 32.20 -23.80
C SER A 56 -14.54 30.79 -24.31
N ILE A 57 -15.17 29.96 -23.49
CA ILE A 57 -15.55 28.58 -23.80
C ILE A 57 -17.10 28.46 -23.77
N PRO A 58 -17.75 28.42 -24.95
CA PRO A 58 -19.20 28.24 -25.04
C PRO A 58 -19.69 26.88 -24.53
N ILE A 59 -20.97 26.83 -24.13
CA ILE A 59 -21.65 25.58 -23.77
C ILE A 59 -21.46 24.53 -24.87
N GLY A 60 -21.09 23.31 -24.48
CA GLY A 60 -20.85 22.18 -25.38
C GLY A 60 -19.46 22.15 -26.03
N GLN A 61 -18.60 23.16 -25.81
CA GLN A 61 -17.21 23.14 -26.26
C GLN A 61 -16.30 22.45 -25.24
N HIS A 62 -15.19 21.92 -25.73
CA HIS A 62 -14.23 21.19 -24.90
C HIS A 62 -13.27 22.14 -24.17
N LEU A 63 -12.97 21.77 -22.93
CA LEU A 63 -11.86 22.32 -22.17
C LEU A 63 -10.62 21.50 -22.50
N LEU A 64 -9.52 22.16 -22.85
CA LEU A 64 -8.31 21.56 -23.41
C LEU A 64 -7.12 21.70 -22.47
N SER A 65 -6.32 20.64 -22.39
CA SER A 65 -5.01 20.62 -21.73
C SER A 65 -4.08 19.69 -22.51
N TRP A 66 -2.85 20.13 -22.82
CA TRP A 66 -1.94 19.46 -23.77
C TRP A 66 -2.57 19.23 -25.15
N GLY A 67 -3.48 20.11 -25.59
CA GLY A 67 -4.23 20.00 -26.84
C GLY A 67 -5.30 18.91 -26.84
N LEU A 68 -5.59 18.30 -25.69
CA LEU A 68 -6.54 17.19 -25.56
C LEU A 68 -7.73 17.59 -24.67
N PRO A 69 -8.96 17.11 -24.98
CA PRO A 69 -10.12 17.41 -24.18
C PRO A 69 -10.07 16.69 -22.83
N PHE A 70 -10.39 17.42 -21.76
CA PHE A 70 -10.58 16.83 -20.43
C PHE A 70 -11.99 17.01 -19.86
N GLY A 71 -12.84 17.78 -20.54
CA GLY A 71 -14.21 17.98 -20.15
C GLY A 71 -14.96 18.83 -21.14
N THR A 72 -16.26 18.99 -20.91
CA THR A 72 -17.15 19.75 -21.78
C THR A 72 -17.88 20.82 -20.96
N ALA A 73 -17.88 22.06 -21.44
CA ALA A 73 -18.53 23.17 -20.77
C ALA A 73 -20.06 22.95 -20.70
N ILE A 74 -20.63 23.03 -19.50
CA ILE A 74 -22.09 22.95 -19.29
C ILE A 74 -22.71 24.34 -19.08
N GLU A 75 -21.87 25.34 -18.85
CA GLU A 75 -22.21 26.76 -18.78
C GLU A 75 -21.24 27.56 -19.66
N GLN A 76 -21.55 28.83 -19.92
CA GLN A 76 -20.61 29.74 -20.60
C GLN A 76 -19.46 30.07 -19.63
N ILE A 77 -18.23 29.71 -19.99
CA ILE A 77 -17.03 30.01 -19.20
C ILE A 77 -16.28 31.17 -19.87
N ASN A 78 -16.02 32.24 -19.14
CA ASN A 78 -15.32 33.43 -19.63
C ASN A 78 -13.86 33.44 -19.17
N PRO A 79 -12.96 34.19 -19.85
CA PRO A 79 -11.59 34.36 -19.37
C PRO A 79 -11.57 34.86 -17.92
N GLY A 80 -10.76 34.21 -17.07
CA GLY A 80 -10.65 34.47 -15.64
C GLY A 80 -11.58 33.64 -14.75
N ASP A 81 -12.51 32.87 -15.33
CA ASP A 81 -13.38 32.00 -14.55
C ASP A 81 -12.63 30.80 -13.97
N TYR A 82 -12.87 30.51 -12.69
CA TYR A 82 -12.44 29.27 -12.04
C TYR A 82 -13.17 28.09 -12.70
N VAL A 83 -12.43 27.24 -13.39
CA VAL A 83 -12.95 25.98 -13.95
C VAL A 83 -13.20 25.00 -12.80
N SER A 84 -14.40 24.43 -12.69
CA SER A 84 -14.80 23.51 -11.61
C SER A 84 -15.81 22.44 -12.08
N ASN A 85 -15.60 21.20 -11.62
CA ASN A 85 -16.58 20.12 -11.76
C ASN A 85 -17.16 19.76 -10.38
N LYS A 86 -18.23 18.97 -10.38
CA LYS A 86 -18.93 18.57 -9.13
C LYS A 86 -18.00 17.89 -8.13
N LYS A 87 -17.21 16.91 -8.57
CA LYS A 87 -16.29 16.13 -7.71
C LYS A 87 -15.25 17.02 -7.03
N MET A 88 -14.71 18.01 -7.75
CA MET A 88 -13.73 18.94 -7.21
C MET A 88 -14.33 19.81 -6.11
N LEU A 89 -15.52 20.39 -6.35
CA LEU A 89 -16.21 21.21 -5.35
C LEU A 89 -16.53 20.40 -4.08
N GLU A 90 -17.01 19.16 -4.23
CA GLU A 90 -17.24 18.25 -3.09
C GLU A 90 -15.95 17.94 -2.32
N SER A 91 -14.85 17.65 -3.03
CA SER A 91 -13.54 17.33 -2.43
C SER A 91 -12.92 18.51 -1.69
N LEU A 92 -13.10 19.73 -2.19
CA LEU A 92 -12.58 20.94 -1.59
C LEU A 92 -13.45 21.43 -0.42
N SER A 93 -14.75 21.20 -0.44
CA SER A 93 -15.67 21.67 0.61
C SER A 93 -15.45 21.01 1.98
N ILE A 94 -14.86 19.82 2.02
CA ILE A 94 -14.47 19.14 3.28
C ILE A 94 -13.12 19.63 3.84
N ARG A 95 -12.42 20.52 3.12
CA ARG A 95 -11.17 21.14 3.55
C ARG A 95 -11.47 22.47 4.24
N ASN A 96 -10.65 22.83 5.22
CA ASN A 96 -10.70 24.16 5.82
C ASN A 96 -9.94 25.15 4.91
N LEU A 97 -10.65 25.78 3.98
CA LEU A 97 -10.11 26.77 3.04
C LEU A 97 -10.45 28.19 3.50
N ASP A 98 -9.52 29.12 3.27
CA ASP A 98 -9.70 30.54 3.62
C ASP A 98 -10.50 31.34 2.57
N SER A 99 -10.84 30.73 1.44
CA SER A 99 -11.48 31.37 0.29
C SER A 99 -12.78 30.69 -0.11
N GLU A 100 -13.74 31.48 -0.63
CA GLU A 100 -14.99 30.97 -1.20
C GLU A 100 -14.73 30.22 -2.51
N LEU A 101 -15.41 29.08 -2.68
CA LEU A 101 -15.41 28.27 -3.90
C LEU A 101 -16.62 28.64 -4.78
N PRO A 102 -16.57 28.36 -6.09
CA PRO A 102 -17.74 28.49 -6.95
C PRO A 102 -18.93 27.66 -6.43
N ASP A 103 -20.14 28.24 -6.45
CA ASP A 103 -21.36 27.57 -5.97
C ASP A 103 -21.77 26.37 -6.82
N ASN A 104 -21.54 26.44 -8.14
CA ASN A 104 -21.97 25.44 -9.11
C ASN A 104 -20.79 25.02 -10.01
N PRO A 105 -20.77 23.75 -10.46
CA PRO A 105 -19.80 23.31 -11.46
C PRO A 105 -20.11 23.91 -12.83
N ASN A 106 -19.08 24.23 -13.63
CA ASN A 106 -19.22 24.81 -14.96
C ASN A 106 -18.79 23.88 -16.11
N PHE A 107 -18.26 22.69 -15.81
CA PHE A 107 -18.00 21.65 -16.81
C PHE A 107 -18.36 20.22 -16.33
N SER A 108 -18.65 19.34 -17.28
CA SER A 108 -18.80 17.89 -17.07
C SER A 108 -17.55 17.11 -17.52
N ASN A 109 -17.34 15.91 -16.97
CA ASN A 109 -16.22 15.04 -17.34
C ASN A 109 -16.42 14.34 -18.71
N ASP A 110 -17.42 14.75 -19.49
CA ASP A 110 -17.72 14.14 -20.78
C ASP A 110 -16.63 14.48 -21.79
N ILE A 111 -15.93 13.44 -22.27
CA ILE A 111 -14.94 13.54 -23.33
C ILE A 111 -15.22 12.51 -24.44
N PRO A 112 -14.79 12.77 -25.69
CA PRO A 112 -14.94 11.81 -26.77
C PRO A 112 -14.14 10.52 -26.49
N ARG A 113 -14.76 9.35 -26.72
CA ARG A 113 -14.03 8.07 -26.71
C ARG A 113 -13.09 8.02 -27.91
N TYR A 114 -11.87 7.53 -27.70
CA TYR A 114 -10.96 7.29 -28.81
C TYR A 114 -11.47 6.16 -29.71
N GLU A 115 -11.54 6.40 -31.01
CA GLU A 115 -11.89 5.41 -32.02
C GLU A 115 -10.68 5.12 -32.92
N LEU A 116 -10.19 3.88 -32.87
CA LEU A 116 -9.12 3.42 -33.76
C LEU A 116 -9.67 3.28 -35.18
N ASP A 117 -9.11 4.01 -36.14
CA ASP A 117 -9.40 3.86 -37.57
C ASP A 117 -8.41 2.88 -38.24
N PRO A 118 -8.82 1.63 -38.53
CA PRO A 118 -7.94 0.65 -39.13
C PRO A 118 -7.58 0.97 -40.58
N ALA A 119 -8.43 1.72 -41.29
CA ALA A 119 -8.27 1.99 -42.71
C ALA A 119 -7.17 3.03 -42.97
N ASN A 120 -7.00 3.97 -42.03
CA ASN A 120 -5.99 5.03 -42.11
C ASN A 120 -4.80 4.82 -41.16
N PHE A 121 -4.72 3.68 -40.47
CA PHE A 121 -3.63 3.37 -39.55
C PHE A 121 -2.27 3.33 -40.27
N GLN A 122 -1.29 4.06 -39.73
CA GLN A 122 0.10 4.02 -40.17
C GLN A 122 1.01 3.58 -39.01
N PRO A 123 1.85 2.55 -39.19
CA PRO A 123 2.85 2.18 -38.19
C PRO A 123 3.77 3.35 -37.84
N GLY A 124 3.98 3.55 -36.55
CA GLY A 124 4.91 4.52 -36.01
C GLY A 124 6.37 4.19 -36.29
N THR A 125 7.23 5.21 -36.21
CA THR A 125 8.68 5.08 -36.36
C THR A 125 9.33 5.20 -34.99
N GLN A 126 10.24 4.27 -34.67
CA GLN A 126 11.01 4.33 -33.42
C GLN A 126 12.20 5.29 -33.58
N VAL A 127 12.62 5.90 -32.48
CA VAL A 127 13.84 6.73 -32.43
C VAL A 127 15.07 5.97 -32.92
N SER A 128 15.99 6.67 -33.58
CA SER A 128 17.23 6.07 -34.08
C SER A 128 18.16 5.69 -32.93
N ILE A 129 18.71 4.49 -33.01
CA ILE A 129 19.72 3.98 -32.08
C ILE A 129 21.06 4.68 -32.37
N TYR A 130 21.79 5.04 -31.32
CA TYR A 130 23.15 5.57 -31.42
C TYR A 130 24.15 4.46 -31.73
N ASP A 131 25.16 4.78 -32.54
CA ASP A 131 26.23 3.84 -32.89
C ASP A 131 27.28 3.63 -31.78
N THR A 132 27.23 4.43 -30.71
CA THR A 132 28.21 4.42 -29.60
C THR A 132 27.62 3.86 -28.31
N ASP A 133 28.37 2.95 -27.69
CA ASP A 133 28.04 2.41 -26.38
C ASP A 133 28.34 3.44 -25.28
N HIS A 134 27.29 3.87 -24.58
CA HIS A 134 27.41 4.43 -23.25
C HIS A 134 27.40 3.26 -22.25
N LEU A 135 28.27 3.29 -21.24
CA LEU A 135 28.48 2.17 -20.33
C LEU A 135 28.08 2.51 -18.88
N PHE A 136 27.73 1.48 -18.11
CA PHE A 136 27.58 1.50 -16.65
C PHE A 136 28.21 0.25 -16.02
N GLU A 137 28.52 0.27 -14.73
CA GLU A 137 29.11 -0.87 -14.02
C GLU A 137 28.02 -1.80 -13.45
N GLY A 138 27.77 -2.94 -14.11
CA GLY A 138 26.69 -3.86 -13.75
C GLY A 138 27.12 -5.31 -13.51
N TYR A 139 26.27 -6.07 -12.83
CA TYR A 139 26.43 -7.51 -12.58
C TYR A 139 25.88 -8.33 -13.75
N LYS A 140 26.75 -8.72 -14.68
CA LYS A 140 26.36 -9.61 -15.78
C LYS A 140 25.96 -10.98 -15.22
N ARG A 141 24.72 -11.41 -15.46
CA ARG A 141 24.22 -12.71 -15.01
C ARG A 141 24.41 -13.77 -16.10
N SER A 142 24.42 -15.04 -15.70
CA SER A 142 24.42 -16.17 -16.63
C SER A 142 23.04 -16.33 -17.29
N GLY A 143 23.02 -17.10 -18.38
CA GLY A 143 21.80 -17.31 -19.17
C GLY A 143 21.27 -16.03 -19.80
N ASN A 144 19.95 -15.90 -19.86
CA ASN A 144 19.23 -14.74 -20.39
C ASN A 144 18.69 -13.81 -19.28
N ARG A 145 19.24 -13.90 -18.06
CA ARG A 145 18.80 -13.09 -16.90
C ARG A 145 19.06 -11.60 -17.03
N GLY A 146 20.00 -11.20 -17.90
CA GLY A 146 20.36 -9.79 -18.12
C GLY A 146 21.48 -9.30 -17.19
N VAL A 147 21.47 -7.99 -16.90
CA VAL A 147 22.49 -7.31 -16.09
C VAL A 147 21.83 -6.66 -14.88
N GLY A 148 22.37 -6.93 -13.70
CA GLY A 148 21.91 -6.32 -12.45
C GLY A 148 22.58 -4.97 -12.20
N THR A 149 21.83 -4.01 -11.70
CA THR A 149 22.35 -2.77 -11.09
C THR A 149 22.72 -2.98 -9.61
N ARG A 150 22.24 -4.07 -9.02
CA ARG A 150 22.49 -4.52 -7.64
C ARG A 150 22.73 -6.05 -7.57
N ASN A 151 23.13 -6.54 -6.40
CA ASN A 151 23.41 -7.92 -6.09
C ASN A 151 22.96 -8.26 -4.66
N PHE A 152 21.65 -8.43 -4.48
CA PHE A 152 21.03 -8.79 -3.22
C PHE A 152 20.88 -10.31 -3.06
N ILE A 153 20.84 -10.76 -1.80
CA ILE A 153 20.30 -12.08 -1.45
C ILE A 153 18.84 -11.89 -1.00
N GLY A 154 17.90 -12.49 -1.74
CA GLY A 154 16.46 -12.35 -1.50
C GLY A 154 15.90 -13.44 -0.58
N ILE A 155 15.11 -13.05 0.41
CA ILE A 155 14.29 -13.94 1.24
C ILE A 155 12.83 -13.76 0.82
N LEU A 156 12.39 -14.59 -0.13
CA LEU A 156 11.09 -14.48 -0.77
C LEU A 156 10.03 -15.27 -0.01
N SER A 157 8.98 -14.58 0.43
CA SER A 157 7.76 -15.23 0.88
C SER A 157 6.93 -15.66 -0.32
N THR A 158 6.51 -16.93 -0.36
CA THR A 158 5.60 -17.42 -1.42
C THR A 158 4.14 -17.00 -1.17
N THR A 159 3.79 -16.75 0.09
CA THR A 159 2.49 -16.23 0.53
C THR A 159 2.67 -15.23 1.68
N SER A 160 1.64 -14.43 1.97
CA SER A 160 1.63 -13.55 3.14
C SER A 160 1.87 -14.28 4.48
N LYS A 161 1.55 -15.57 4.58
CA LYS A 161 1.71 -16.37 5.81
C LYS A 161 3.16 -16.53 6.26
N THR A 162 4.12 -16.38 5.33
CA THR A 162 5.56 -16.48 5.63
C THR A 162 6.25 -15.11 5.67
N ALA A 163 5.49 -14.01 5.61
CA ALA A 163 6.04 -12.65 5.63
C ALA A 163 6.80 -12.33 6.92
N SER A 164 6.23 -12.67 8.09
CA SER A 164 6.92 -12.43 9.37
C SER A 164 8.17 -13.31 9.51
N PHE A 165 8.14 -14.54 9.00
CA PHE A 165 9.29 -15.43 9.03
C PHE A 165 10.45 -14.87 8.20
N ALA A 166 10.18 -14.40 6.98
CA ALA A 166 11.17 -13.78 6.12
C ALA A 166 11.79 -12.50 6.73
N LYS A 167 10.96 -11.64 7.34
CA LYS A 167 11.42 -10.42 8.03
C LYS A 167 12.31 -10.72 9.23
N ILE A 168 12.02 -11.77 9.99
CA ILE A 168 12.84 -12.18 11.12
C ILE A 168 14.20 -12.71 10.64
N ILE A 169 14.26 -13.43 9.53
CA ILE A 169 15.55 -13.85 8.95
C ILE A 169 16.38 -12.63 8.54
N GLU A 170 15.77 -11.66 7.84
CA GLU A 170 16.45 -10.40 7.49
C GLU A 170 16.98 -9.68 8.73
N GLU A 171 16.18 -9.56 9.79
CA GLU A 171 16.60 -8.93 11.05
C GLU A 171 17.75 -9.69 11.74
N ARG A 172 17.71 -11.02 11.77
CA ARG A 172 18.77 -11.85 12.36
C ARG A 172 20.08 -11.82 11.57
N LEU A 173 20.01 -11.52 10.27
CA LEU A 173 21.16 -11.41 9.37
C LEU A 173 21.63 -9.97 9.14
N LEU A 174 21.02 -8.99 9.82
CA LEU A 174 21.42 -7.59 9.72
C LEU A 174 22.90 -7.42 10.08
N GLY A 175 23.65 -6.75 9.21
CA GLY A 175 25.08 -6.50 9.40
C GLY A 175 26.01 -7.63 8.94
N VAL A 176 25.48 -8.81 8.59
CA VAL A 176 26.32 -9.98 8.22
C VAL A 176 27.01 -9.80 6.87
N ALA A 177 26.45 -8.96 5.99
CA ALA A 177 27.00 -8.68 4.66
C ALA A 177 27.79 -7.36 4.56
N ASP A 178 27.90 -6.57 5.64
CA ASP A 178 28.43 -5.20 5.61
C ASP A 178 29.90 -5.12 5.14
N ASP A 179 30.69 -6.17 5.39
CA ASP A 179 32.10 -6.28 4.99
C ASP A 179 32.30 -6.92 3.60
N LEU A 180 31.23 -7.15 2.82
CA LEU A 180 31.27 -7.82 1.52
C LEU A 180 31.02 -6.83 0.37
N ASP A 181 32.09 -6.40 -0.30
CA ASP A 181 32.07 -5.36 -1.34
C ASP A 181 31.11 -5.62 -2.52
N GLN A 182 30.77 -6.88 -2.81
CA GLN A 182 29.90 -7.24 -3.94
C GLN A 182 28.49 -7.68 -3.50
N VAL A 183 28.14 -7.62 -2.22
CA VAL A 183 26.80 -7.96 -1.74
C VAL A 183 26.11 -6.66 -1.29
N ASP A 184 25.12 -6.20 -2.05
CA ASP A 184 24.40 -4.96 -1.71
C ASP A 184 23.51 -5.12 -0.46
N GLY A 185 23.16 -6.36 -0.10
CA GLY A 185 22.46 -6.66 1.14
C GLY A 185 21.71 -8.00 1.12
N ILE A 186 21.06 -8.30 2.23
CA ILE A 186 20.11 -9.41 2.40
C ILE A 186 18.76 -8.77 2.67
N VAL A 187 17.74 -9.10 1.89
CA VAL A 187 16.46 -8.38 1.95
C VAL A 187 15.27 -9.32 1.89
N SER A 188 14.26 -9.07 2.72
CA SER A 188 12.98 -9.80 2.64
C SER A 188 12.09 -9.24 1.53
N ILE A 189 11.49 -10.14 0.77
CA ILE A 189 10.55 -9.83 -0.31
C ILE A 189 9.19 -10.39 0.15
N THR A 190 8.42 -9.55 0.83
CA THR A 190 7.16 -9.94 1.49
C THR A 190 5.98 -9.20 0.88
N HIS A 191 4.83 -9.87 0.77
CA HIS A 191 3.61 -9.33 0.15
C HIS A 191 2.35 -9.85 0.86
N THR A 192 1.17 -9.38 0.46
CA THR A 192 -0.13 -9.68 1.11
C THR A 192 -0.93 -10.83 0.47
N GLU A 193 -0.46 -11.34 -0.66
CA GLU A 193 -1.20 -12.31 -1.48
C GLU A 193 -0.98 -13.78 -1.10
N GLY A 194 -1.92 -14.65 -1.51
CA GLY A 194 -1.78 -16.12 -1.46
C GLY A 194 -2.02 -16.74 -0.09
N GLY A 195 -2.42 -15.96 0.91
CA GLY A 195 -2.72 -16.44 2.27
C GLY A 195 -4.15 -16.93 2.48
N GLU A 196 -5.02 -16.85 1.47
CA GLU A 196 -6.41 -17.28 1.56
C GLU A 196 -6.58 -18.81 1.59
N ALA A 197 -7.74 -19.25 2.09
CA ALA A 197 -8.07 -20.67 2.16
C ALA A 197 -8.41 -21.31 0.81
N ASN A 198 -8.82 -20.49 -0.17
CA ASN A 198 -9.19 -20.91 -1.51
C ASN A 198 -8.18 -20.38 -2.53
N THR A 199 -8.11 -21.03 -3.69
CA THR A 199 -7.30 -20.57 -4.83
C THR A 199 -7.65 -19.11 -5.18
N PRO A 200 -6.69 -18.18 -5.15
CA PRO A 200 -6.97 -16.77 -5.40
C PRO A 200 -7.21 -16.51 -6.90
N ASN A 201 -8.03 -15.52 -7.23
CA ASN A 201 -8.35 -15.17 -8.62
C ASN A 201 -7.12 -14.65 -9.39
N ASN A 202 -6.14 -14.09 -8.67
CA ASN A 202 -4.89 -13.59 -9.22
C ASN A 202 -3.74 -14.63 -9.23
N LEU A 203 -4.01 -15.94 -9.04
CA LEU A 203 -2.95 -16.97 -8.91
C LEU A 203 -1.88 -16.90 -10.01
N ASN A 204 -2.29 -16.79 -11.28
CA ASN A 204 -1.33 -16.74 -12.39
C ASN A 204 -0.42 -15.51 -12.33
N LEU A 205 -1.00 -14.35 -11.97
CA LEU A 205 -0.27 -13.10 -11.77
C LEU A 205 0.72 -13.22 -10.61
N LEU A 206 0.27 -13.79 -9.49
CA LEU A 206 1.13 -14.00 -8.32
C LEU A 206 2.34 -14.87 -8.67
N LEU A 207 2.11 -16.04 -9.28
CA LEU A 207 3.20 -16.95 -9.69
C LEU A 207 4.15 -16.30 -10.70
N GLN A 208 3.63 -15.53 -11.65
CA GLN A 208 4.43 -14.76 -12.61
C GLN A 208 5.34 -13.75 -11.91
N THR A 209 4.79 -13.02 -10.93
CA THR A 209 5.50 -12.00 -10.16
C THR A 209 6.62 -12.60 -9.33
N LEU A 210 6.30 -13.67 -8.57
CA LEU A 210 7.27 -14.40 -7.76
C LEU A 210 8.39 -15.00 -8.63
N ALA A 211 8.03 -15.56 -9.79
CA ALA A 211 8.98 -16.09 -10.75
C ALA A 211 9.94 -15.01 -11.27
N GLY A 212 9.41 -13.83 -11.63
CA GLY A 212 10.17 -12.67 -12.04
C GLY A 212 11.14 -12.19 -10.95
N PHE A 213 10.67 -12.08 -9.70
CA PHE A 213 11.52 -11.71 -8.56
C PHE A 213 12.67 -12.70 -8.35
N MET A 214 12.40 -14.02 -8.35
CA MET A 214 13.45 -15.03 -8.14
C MET A 214 14.57 -14.97 -9.17
N VAL A 215 14.25 -14.70 -10.45
CA VAL A 215 15.26 -14.67 -11.52
C VAL A 215 15.79 -13.27 -11.82
N HIS A 216 15.27 -12.24 -11.15
CA HIS A 216 15.59 -10.84 -11.41
C HIS A 216 17.11 -10.60 -11.41
N PRO A 217 17.66 -9.81 -12.35
CA PRO A 217 19.12 -9.62 -12.43
C PRO A 217 19.75 -8.95 -11.21
N ASN A 218 18.97 -8.26 -10.37
CA ASN A 218 19.48 -7.71 -9.10
C ASN A 218 19.60 -8.74 -7.96
N ILE A 219 19.14 -9.97 -8.17
CA ILE A 219 19.15 -11.05 -7.17
C ILE A 219 20.33 -11.99 -7.47
N GLY A 220 21.32 -12.03 -6.59
CA GLY A 220 22.45 -12.97 -6.68
C GLY A 220 22.07 -14.37 -6.21
N ALA A 221 21.26 -14.45 -5.16
CA ALA A 221 20.71 -15.69 -4.64
C ALA A 221 19.31 -15.48 -4.03
N CYS A 222 18.47 -16.52 -4.00
CA CYS A 222 17.10 -16.41 -3.49
C CYS A 222 16.65 -17.67 -2.73
N ILE A 223 16.11 -17.50 -1.53
CA ILE A 223 15.35 -18.55 -0.82
C ILE A 223 13.86 -18.24 -0.92
N ALA A 224 13.04 -19.20 -1.35
CA ALA A 224 11.58 -19.09 -1.42
C ALA A 224 10.91 -19.93 -0.32
N ILE A 225 10.00 -19.35 0.45
CA ILE A 225 9.53 -19.90 1.74
C ILE A 225 8.01 -20.12 1.74
N ASP A 226 7.59 -21.36 2.05
CA ASP A 226 6.19 -21.76 2.24
C ASP A 226 6.00 -22.74 3.44
N TYR A 227 4.76 -23.13 3.72
CA TYR A 227 4.40 -24.21 4.68
C TYR A 227 4.05 -25.55 3.99
N GLU A 228 4.44 -25.76 2.73
CA GLU A 228 4.15 -26.92 1.83
C GLU A 228 2.67 -27.25 1.55
N ASN A 229 1.77 -27.08 2.52
CA ASN A 229 0.35 -27.43 2.45
C ASN A 229 -0.56 -26.18 2.27
N GLU A 230 0.00 -25.10 1.72
CA GLU A 230 -0.73 -23.87 1.43
C GLU A 230 -1.42 -23.94 0.06
N THR A 231 -2.33 -23.00 -0.17
CA THR A 231 -3.00 -22.82 -1.47
C THR A 231 -2.02 -22.49 -2.59
N VAL A 232 -0.96 -21.75 -2.27
CA VAL A 232 0.14 -21.40 -3.17
C VAL A 232 1.42 -21.94 -2.57
N THR A 233 2.17 -22.73 -3.33
CA THR A 233 3.33 -23.47 -2.81
C THR A 233 4.58 -23.24 -3.64
N ASN A 234 5.74 -23.51 -3.03
CA ASN A 234 7.02 -23.57 -3.69
C ASN A 234 7.04 -24.54 -4.87
N LYS A 235 6.28 -25.65 -4.78
CA LYS A 235 6.11 -26.57 -5.91
C LYS A 235 5.42 -25.89 -7.10
N MET A 236 4.34 -25.15 -6.86
CA MET A 236 3.64 -24.42 -7.93
C MET A 236 4.52 -23.35 -8.55
N LEU A 237 5.29 -22.63 -7.73
CA LEU A 237 6.25 -21.63 -8.21
C LEU A 237 7.36 -22.26 -9.06
N HIS A 238 7.97 -23.34 -8.58
CA HIS A 238 8.97 -24.10 -9.35
C HIS A 238 8.40 -24.61 -10.69
N ASP A 239 7.22 -25.24 -10.67
CA ASP A 239 6.59 -25.78 -11.87
C ASP A 239 6.24 -24.64 -12.86
N TYR A 240 5.81 -23.48 -12.36
CA TYR A 240 5.57 -22.29 -13.17
C TYR A 240 6.85 -21.76 -13.82
N LEU A 241 7.94 -21.61 -13.05
CA LEU A 241 9.25 -21.19 -13.55
C LEU A 241 9.72 -22.10 -14.70
N VAL A 242 9.65 -23.42 -14.51
CA VAL A 242 10.07 -24.40 -15.52
C VAL A 242 9.17 -24.38 -16.74
N LYS A 243 7.84 -24.38 -16.56
CA LYS A 243 6.87 -24.40 -17.65
C LYS A 243 7.00 -23.16 -18.55
N ASN A 244 7.28 -22.01 -17.96
CA ASN A 244 7.36 -20.73 -18.67
C ASN A 244 8.82 -20.33 -19.01
N ASN A 245 9.77 -21.27 -18.94
CA ASN A 245 11.18 -21.08 -19.32
C ASN A 245 11.91 -19.93 -18.61
N TYR A 246 11.57 -19.68 -17.35
CA TYR A 246 12.35 -18.78 -16.51
C TYR A 246 13.73 -19.41 -16.23
N PRO A 247 14.82 -18.63 -16.23
CA PRO A 247 16.19 -19.13 -16.07
C PRO A 247 16.55 -19.46 -14.61
N ILE A 248 15.70 -20.20 -13.90
CA ILE A 248 15.91 -20.54 -12.48
C ILE A 248 17.19 -21.36 -12.24
N ARG A 249 17.65 -22.11 -13.26
CA ARG A 249 18.91 -22.87 -13.21
C ARG A 249 20.16 -21.98 -13.14
N ASP A 250 20.03 -20.72 -13.53
CA ASP A 250 21.07 -19.69 -13.50
C ASP A 250 21.01 -18.82 -12.22
N VAL A 251 20.22 -19.23 -11.23
CA VAL A 251 20.09 -18.57 -9.93
C VAL A 251 20.60 -19.51 -8.86
N LEU A 252 21.42 -19.01 -7.94
CA LEU A 252 21.70 -19.72 -6.69
C LEU A 252 20.43 -19.64 -5.83
N HIS A 253 19.70 -20.74 -5.66
CA HIS A 253 18.40 -20.69 -5.02
C HIS A 253 18.07 -21.92 -4.19
N GLN A 254 17.08 -21.77 -3.32
CA GLN A 254 16.48 -22.87 -2.57
C GLN A 254 14.97 -22.65 -2.43
N PHE A 255 14.19 -23.70 -2.68
CA PHE A 255 12.81 -23.79 -2.24
C PHE A 255 12.79 -24.44 -0.85
N PHE A 256 12.36 -23.68 0.16
CA PHE A 256 12.38 -24.08 1.56
C PHE A 256 10.96 -24.12 2.13
N SER A 257 10.58 -25.27 2.67
CA SER A 257 9.28 -25.44 3.33
C SER A 257 9.48 -25.57 4.83
N ILE A 258 8.71 -24.81 5.62
CA ILE A 258 8.70 -24.88 7.08
C ILE A 258 7.97 -26.17 7.48
N LYS A 259 8.71 -27.11 8.09
CA LYS A 259 8.21 -28.45 8.49
C LYS A 259 8.51 -28.82 9.94
N SER A 260 9.01 -27.87 10.71
CA SER A 260 9.43 -28.05 12.10
C SER A 260 9.10 -26.79 12.90
N GLY A 261 9.49 -26.79 14.18
CA GLY A 261 9.30 -25.62 15.05
C GLY A 261 9.93 -24.35 14.48
N PHE A 262 9.34 -23.20 14.80
CA PHE A 262 9.65 -21.90 14.22
C PHE A 262 11.14 -21.54 14.30
N ASP A 263 11.75 -21.63 15.49
CA ASP A 263 13.17 -21.28 15.68
C ASP A 263 14.10 -22.23 14.92
N GLN A 264 13.82 -23.53 14.93
CA GLN A 264 14.61 -24.52 14.19
C GLN A 264 14.56 -24.23 12.68
N SER A 265 13.40 -23.85 12.16
CA SER A 265 13.25 -23.49 10.75
C SER A 265 13.98 -22.19 10.41
N LEU A 266 13.97 -21.19 11.32
CA LEU A 266 14.74 -19.95 11.14
C LEU A 266 16.24 -20.24 11.06
N ASP A 267 16.77 -21.04 11.99
CA ASP A 267 18.20 -21.40 12.03
C ASP A 267 18.62 -22.11 10.72
N GLN A 268 17.78 -23.03 10.21
CA GLN A 268 18.02 -23.71 8.93
C GLN A 268 18.04 -22.76 7.74
N ALA A 269 17.07 -21.84 7.66
CA ALA A 269 16.98 -20.87 6.58
C ALA A 269 18.17 -19.89 6.61
N GLU A 270 18.59 -19.46 7.81
CA GLU A 270 19.78 -18.63 7.99
C GLU A 270 21.06 -19.31 7.53
N ASP A 271 21.26 -20.58 7.87
CA ASP A 271 22.46 -21.33 7.47
C ASP A 271 22.56 -21.43 5.93
N ILE A 272 21.42 -21.60 5.26
CA ILE A 272 21.35 -21.58 3.79
C ILE A 272 21.78 -20.22 3.25
N VAL A 273 21.22 -19.12 3.76
CA VAL A 273 21.56 -17.75 3.33
C VAL A 273 23.04 -17.44 3.60
N LYS A 274 23.56 -17.78 4.78
CA LYS A 274 24.97 -17.59 5.15
C LYS A 274 25.91 -18.35 4.19
N SER A 275 25.52 -19.53 3.73
CA SER A 275 26.32 -20.32 2.77
C SER A 275 26.47 -19.66 1.39
N TRP A 276 25.60 -18.70 1.05
CA TRP A 276 25.62 -18.00 -0.23
C TRP A 276 26.42 -16.70 -0.23
N LEU A 277 26.81 -16.19 0.94
CA LEU A 277 27.56 -14.94 1.06
C LEU A 277 28.84 -14.94 0.23
N GLU A 278 29.69 -15.97 0.37
CA GLU A 278 30.95 -16.05 -0.37
C GLU A 278 30.72 -16.23 -1.89
N PRO A 279 29.87 -17.16 -2.38
CA PRO A 279 29.55 -17.26 -3.80
C PRO A 279 29.00 -15.97 -4.41
N VAL A 280 28.08 -15.29 -3.73
CA VAL A 280 27.48 -14.04 -4.22
C VAL A 280 28.50 -12.90 -4.21
N ASN A 281 29.38 -12.85 -3.20
CA ASN A 281 30.45 -11.86 -3.14
C ASN A 281 31.53 -12.02 -4.24
N LYS A 282 31.59 -13.17 -4.92
CA LYS A 282 32.47 -13.39 -6.08
C LYS A 282 31.90 -12.88 -7.40
N MET A 283 30.65 -12.42 -7.41
CA MET A 283 29.99 -11.87 -8.60
C MET A 283 30.37 -10.40 -8.74
N ASN A 284 31.41 -10.10 -9.52
CA ASN A 284 31.89 -8.72 -9.67
C ASN A 284 31.07 -7.91 -10.68
N ARG A 285 31.00 -6.59 -10.45
CA ARG A 285 30.59 -5.64 -11.50
C ARG A 285 31.53 -5.69 -12.70
N THR A 286 30.99 -5.36 -13.85
CA THR A 286 31.69 -5.25 -15.13
C THR A 286 31.09 -4.10 -15.94
N SER A 287 31.86 -3.48 -16.83
CA SER A 287 31.33 -2.48 -17.75
C SER A 287 30.32 -3.12 -18.71
N GLN A 288 29.08 -2.64 -18.68
CA GLN A 288 27.96 -3.12 -19.47
C GLN A 288 27.33 -1.97 -20.28
N PRO A 289 26.86 -2.22 -21.51
CA PRO A 289 26.20 -1.18 -22.30
C PRO A 289 24.85 -0.79 -21.71
N LEU A 290 24.47 0.48 -21.89
CA LEU A 290 23.17 1.05 -21.48
C LEU A 290 21.97 0.31 -22.07
N SER A 291 22.17 -0.47 -23.13
CA SER A 291 21.15 -1.36 -23.69
C SER A 291 20.62 -2.41 -22.70
N ASN A 292 21.31 -2.64 -21.58
CA ASN A 292 20.84 -3.53 -20.52
C ASN A 292 19.99 -2.83 -19.44
N LEU A 293 19.81 -1.51 -19.51
CA LEU A 293 18.91 -0.80 -18.60
C LEU A 293 17.46 -0.99 -19.04
N LYS A 294 16.63 -1.33 -18.06
CA LYS A 294 15.18 -1.47 -18.18
C LYS A 294 14.53 -0.59 -17.13
N ILE A 295 13.98 0.55 -17.57
CA ILE A 295 13.43 1.58 -16.70
C ILE A 295 11.96 1.28 -16.43
N ALA A 296 11.59 1.18 -15.15
CA ALA A 296 10.20 1.28 -14.71
C ALA A 296 9.81 2.76 -14.60
N LEU A 297 8.76 3.18 -15.31
CA LEU A 297 8.19 4.52 -15.26
C LEU A 297 6.93 4.49 -14.40
N GLN A 298 6.96 5.18 -13.26
CA GLN A 298 5.88 5.12 -12.28
C GLN A 298 5.50 6.52 -11.75
N CYS A 299 4.22 6.75 -11.48
CA CYS A 299 3.76 7.88 -10.70
C CYS A 299 3.46 7.48 -9.24
N GLY A 300 3.67 8.42 -8.32
CA GLY A 300 3.24 8.34 -6.93
C GLY A 300 2.09 9.32 -6.65
N GLY A 301 2.32 10.24 -5.71
CA GLY A 301 1.38 11.33 -5.44
C GLY A 301 1.40 12.41 -6.53
N SER A 302 0.68 12.19 -7.63
CA SER A 302 0.57 13.14 -8.77
C SER A 302 -0.11 14.45 -8.39
N ASP A 303 0.28 15.53 -9.07
CA ASP A 303 -0.26 16.89 -9.00
C ASP A 303 -0.47 17.47 -10.41
N ALA A 304 -1.00 18.69 -10.50
CA ALA A 304 -1.20 19.37 -11.79
C ALA A 304 0.11 19.59 -12.58
N PHE A 305 1.27 19.64 -11.91
CA PHE A 305 2.57 19.89 -12.54
C PHE A 305 3.29 18.62 -13.00
N SER A 306 2.78 17.44 -12.62
CA SER A 306 3.38 16.14 -12.96
C SER A 306 3.52 15.95 -14.47
N GLY A 307 2.49 16.29 -15.23
CA GLY A 307 2.50 16.27 -16.70
C GLY A 307 3.27 17.42 -17.37
N VAL A 308 3.76 18.38 -16.60
CA VAL A 308 4.49 19.58 -17.09
C VAL A 308 5.99 19.41 -16.93
N SER A 309 6.44 18.86 -15.80
CA SER A 309 7.86 18.78 -15.44
C SER A 309 8.35 17.32 -15.28
N GLY A 310 7.90 16.63 -14.23
CA GLY A 310 8.44 15.34 -13.82
C GLY A 310 8.26 14.22 -14.86
N ASN A 311 7.05 14.06 -15.40
CA ASN A 311 6.76 13.03 -16.39
C ASN A 311 7.51 13.28 -17.71
N PRO A 312 7.52 14.51 -18.27
CA PRO A 312 8.36 14.85 -19.43
C PRO A 312 9.86 14.61 -19.20
N LEU A 313 10.39 14.90 -18.00
CA LEU A 313 11.80 14.66 -17.68
C LEU A 313 12.12 13.16 -17.66
N ALA A 314 11.28 12.35 -17.02
CA ALA A 314 11.41 10.90 -17.03
C ALA A 314 11.34 10.34 -18.46
N ALA A 315 10.41 10.85 -19.28
CA ALA A 315 10.26 10.49 -20.69
C ALA A 315 11.48 10.85 -21.53
N TYR A 316 12.11 12.00 -21.27
CA TYR A 316 13.33 12.42 -21.95
C TYR A 316 14.47 11.43 -21.71
N VAL A 317 14.70 11.04 -20.45
CA VAL A 317 15.76 10.08 -20.12
C VAL A 317 15.44 8.68 -20.63
N ALA A 318 14.17 8.25 -20.55
CA ALA A 318 13.72 6.99 -21.14
C ALA A 318 13.95 6.93 -22.65
N LYS A 319 13.70 8.04 -23.38
CA LYS A 319 14.02 8.15 -24.81
C LYS A 319 15.51 7.93 -25.05
N GLU A 320 16.40 8.60 -24.30
CA GLU A 320 17.84 8.45 -24.51
C GLU A 320 18.33 7.02 -24.18
N VAL A 321 17.76 6.36 -23.17
CA VAL A 321 18.07 4.93 -22.90
C VAL A 321 17.60 4.02 -24.04
N ILE A 322 16.40 4.26 -24.61
CA ILE A 322 15.94 3.53 -25.81
C ILE A 322 16.84 3.79 -27.01
N ARG A 323 17.37 5.01 -27.18
CA ARG A 323 18.37 5.32 -28.23
C ARG A 323 19.71 4.61 -28.01
N HIS A 324 20.00 4.13 -26.80
CA HIS A 324 21.12 3.22 -26.53
C HIS A 324 20.71 1.73 -26.56
N GLY A 325 19.50 1.41 -27.03
CA GLY A 325 19.02 0.03 -27.16
C GLY A 325 18.46 -0.57 -25.86
N GLY A 326 18.16 0.23 -24.85
CA GLY A 326 17.52 -0.21 -23.62
C GLY A 326 15.98 -0.25 -23.73
N SER A 327 15.32 -0.40 -22.58
CA SER A 327 13.86 -0.45 -22.53
C SER A 327 13.28 0.49 -21.47
N ALA A 328 12.07 0.95 -21.69
CA ALA A 328 11.26 1.66 -20.69
C ALA A 328 9.86 1.06 -20.63
N ASN A 329 9.31 0.94 -19.43
CA ASN A 329 8.02 0.31 -19.17
C ASN A 329 7.11 1.29 -18.44
N LEU A 330 6.04 1.71 -19.10
CA LEU A 330 4.92 2.43 -18.50
C LEU A 330 3.83 1.44 -18.11
N ALA A 331 3.18 1.64 -16.97
CA ALA A 331 2.09 0.77 -16.53
C ALA A 331 0.86 1.64 -16.18
N GLU A 332 0.13 1.32 -15.10
CA GLU A 332 -0.96 2.14 -14.56
C GLU A 332 -2.13 2.27 -15.54
N THR A 333 -2.78 1.15 -15.89
CA THR A 333 -3.81 1.07 -16.94
C THR A 333 -4.93 2.08 -16.76
N ASP A 334 -5.41 2.27 -15.54
CA ASP A 334 -6.47 3.22 -15.26
C ASP A 334 -6.01 4.68 -15.33
N GLU A 335 -4.74 4.97 -15.04
CA GLU A 335 -4.10 6.27 -15.29
C GLU A 335 -3.79 6.54 -16.77
N LEU A 336 -4.28 5.72 -17.72
CA LEU A 336 -4.23 6.04 -19.15
C LEU A 336 -5.62 6.11 -19.79
N ILE A 337 -6.69 5.94 -19.00
CA ILE A 337 -8.07 6.09 -19.47
C ILE A 337 -8.34 7.57 -19.78
N GLY A 338 -8.65 7.87 -21.04
CA GLY A 338 -8.78 9.23 -21.56
C GLY A 338 -7.51 9.80 -22.20
N ALA A 339 -6.38 9.07 -22.19
CA ALA A 339 -5.13 9.47 -22.85
C ALA A 339 -4.78 8.57 -24.05
N GLU A 340 -5.72 7.77 -24.54
CA GLU A 340 -5.51 6.79 -25.61
C GLU A 340 -5.05 7.47 -26.90
N SER A 341 -5.59 8.66 -27.21
CA SER A 341 -5.19 9.46 -28.37
C SER A 341 -3.71 9.83 -28.36
N TYR A 342 -3.17 10.18 -27.18
CA TYR A 342 -1.75 10.48 -27.03
C TYR A 342 -0.90 9.22 -27.15
N ILE A 343 -1.25 8.13 -26.46
CA ILE A 343 -0.45 6.89 -26.48
C ILE A 343 -0.39 6.30 -27.88
N LEU A 344 -1.52 6.30 -28.61
CA LEU A 344 -1.64 5.67 -29.92
C LEU A 344 -1.18 6.55 -31.10
N GLN A 345 -0.75 7.79 -30.86
CA GLN A 345 -0.22 8.66 -31.92
C GLN A 345 1.05 8.11 -32.58
N ASN A 346 1.82 7.25 -31.89
CA ASN A 346 3.04 6.62 -32.39
C ASN A 346 3.16 5.19 -31.84
N VAL A 347 2.66 4.20 -32.59
CA VAL A 347 2.58 2.79 -32.17
C VAL A 347 3.06 1.84 -33.26
N SER A 348 3.74 0.76 -32.87
CA SER A 348 4.44 -0.14 -33.80
C SER A 348 3.56 -0.85 -34.82
N SER A 349 2.33 -1.19 -34.45
CA SER A 349 1.39 -1.91 -35.31
C SER A 349 -0.05 -1.75 -34.84
N ILE A 350 -0.99 -2.04 -35.74
CA ILE A 350 -2.41 -2.05 -35.40
C ILE A 350 -2.74 -3.11 -34.36
N GLN A 351 -1.99 -4.22 -34.31
CA GLN A 351 -2.16 -5.27 -33.32
C GLN A 351 -1.80 -4.77 -31.92
N VAL A 352 -0.71 -4.01 -31.80
CA VAL A 352 -0.32 -3.39 -30.52
C VAL A 352 -1.32 -2.32 -30.09
N ALA A 353 -1.82 -1.51 -31.03
CA ALA A 353 -2.89 -0.55 -30.75
C ALA A 353 -4.17 -1.23 -30.23
N ARG A 354 -4.60 -2.32 -30.87
CA ARG A 354 -5.75 -3.12 -30.42
C ARG A 354 -5.51 -3.77 -29.06
N LYS A 355 -4.29 -4.28 -28.81
CA LYS A 355 -3.95 -4.88 -27.52
C LYS A 355 -4.04 -3.83 -26.40
N PHE A 356 -3.49 -2.63 -26.60
CA PHE A 356 -3.62 -1.52 -25.66
C PHE A 356 -5.07 -1.18 -25.32
N LEU A 357 -5.91 -0.96 -26.35
CA LEU A 357 -7.33 -0.64 -26.14
C LEU A 357 -8.08 -1.77 -25.43
N SER A 358 -7.80 -3.03 -25.80
CA SER A 358 -8.40 -4.20 -25.14
C SER A 358 -7.96 -4.34 -23.68
N THR A 359 -6.73 -3.97 -23.34
CA THR A 359 -6.25 -3.94 -21.94
C THR A 359 -7.03 -2.90 -21.13
N VAL A 360 -7.21 -1.70 -21.67
CA VAL A 360 -8.01 -0.63 -21.03
C VAL A 360 -9.45 -1.09 -20.80
N GLU A 361 -10.10 -1.64 -21.83
CA GLU A 361 -11.49 -2.12 -21.74
C GLU A 361 -11.64 -3.27 -20.72
N ARG A 362 -10.71 -4.23 -20.72
CA ARG A 362 -10.69 -5.36 -19.76
C ARG A 362 -10.50 -4.87 -18.32
N PHE A 363 -9.67 -3.85 -18.11
CA PHE A 363 -9.48 -3.27 -16.78
C PHE A 363 -10.75 -2.58 -16.29
N GLN A 364 -11.40 -1.77 -17.14
CA GLN A 364 -12.67 -1.09 -16.84
C GLN A 364 -13.78 -2.11 -16.51
N GLU A 365 -13.87 -3.19 -17.29
CA GLU A 365 -14.82 -4.27 -17.03
C GLU A 365 -14.57 -4.92 -15.66
N LYS A 366 -13.31 -5.28 -15.36
CA LYS A 366 -12.93 -5.89 -14.09
C LYS A 366 -13.23 -4.98 -12.88
N ALA A 367 -13.01 -3.68 -13.02
CA ALA A 367 -13.37 -2.69 -12.00
C ALA A 367 -14.90 -2.61 -11.80
N SER A 368 -15.68 -2.70 -12.88
CA SER A 368 -17.15 -2.63 -12.82
C SER A 368 -17.79 -3.79 -12.06
N TRP A 369 -17.18 -4.98 -12.09
CA TRP A 369 -17.63 -6.14 -11.30
C TRP A 369 -17.59 -5.88 -9.79
N HIS A 370 -16.81 -4.89 -9.38
CA HIS A 370 -16.65 -4.47 -7.99
C HIS A 370 -17.45 -3.20 -7.67
N GLY A 371 -18.26 -2.69 -8.62
CA GLY A 371 -19.02 -1.45 -8.45
C GLY A 371 -18.18 -0.19 -8.59
N HIS A 372 -17.01 -0.28 -9.25
CA HIS A 372 -16.07 0.81 -9.42
C HIS A 372 -15.87 1.20 -10.89
N THR A 373 -15.45 2.44 -11.10
CA THR A 373 -15.06 3.00 -12.40
C THR A 373 -13.73 3.73 -12.24
N ALA A 374 -13.04 3.99 -13.35
CA ALA A 374 -11.77 4.73 -13.35
C ALA A 374 -11.90 6.17 -12.81
N GLU A 375 -13.10 6.76 -12.82
CA GLU A 375 -13.37 8.05 -12.15
C GLU A 375 -13.14 8.01 -10.64
N GLY A 376 -13.08 6.80 -10.05
CA GLY A 376 -12.60 6.59 -8.68
C GLY A 376 -11.15 7.06 -8.47
N ASN A 377 -10.36 7.16 -9.53
CA ASN A 377 -8.98 7.64 -9.57
C ASN A 377 -8.93 8.98 -10.33
N PRO A 378 -9.06 10.15 -9.65
CA PRO A 378 -8.03 10.65 -8.74
C PRO A 378 -8.42 10.64 -7.25
N SER A 379 -7.41 10.58 -6.37
CA SER A 379 -7.57 10.63 -4.91
C SER A 379 -7.96 12.02 -4.40
N GLY A 380 -8.43 12.13 -3.15
CA GLY A 380 -8.70 13.44 -2.52
C GLY A 380 -7.47 14.35 -2.46
N GLY A 381 -6.27 13.78 -2.29
CA GLY A 381 -5.00 14.50 -2.37
C GLY A 381 -4.70 15.01 -3.79
N ASN A 382 -5.01 14.22 -4.82
CA ASN A 382 -4.86 14.65 -6.22
C ASN A 382 -5.84 15.79 -6.57
N ASN A 383 -7.10 15.68 -6.13
CA ASN A 383 -8.11 16.73 -6.36
C ASN A 383 -7.67 18.06 -5.75
N PHE A 384 -7.20 18.04 -4.49
CA PHE A 384 -6.67 19.24 -3.83
C PHE A 384 -5.51 19.89 -4.60
N ARG A 385 -4.74 19.10 -5.36
CA ARG A 385 -3.60 19.54 -6.18
C ARG A 385 -3.94 19.80 -7.66
N GLY A 386 -5.22 19.95 -8.00
CA GLY A 386 -5.65 20.41 -9.32
C GLY A 386 -5.77 19.33 -10.39
N LEU A 387 -5.92 18.05 -9.99
CA LEU A 387 -6.27 16.95 -10.91
C LEU A 387 -7.77 16.66 -10.79
N TYR A 388 -8.56 17.14 -11.76
CA TYR A 388 -10.02 17.28 -11.62
C TYR A 388 -10.81 16.00 -11.90
N ASN A 389 -10.29 15.17 -12.78
CA ASN A 389 -10.91 13.95 -13.27
C ASN A 389 -9.82 13.01 -13.82
N ILE A 390 -10.24 11.80 -14.18
CA ILE A 390 -9.31 10.81 -14.72
C ILE A 390 -8.64 11.29 -16.00
N ALA A 391 -9.36 11.98 -16.90
CA ALA A 391 -8.81 12.44 -18.17
C ALA A 391 -7.57 13.36 -18.01
N ILE A 392 -7.65 14.41 -17.17
CA ILE A 392 -6.49 15.29 -16.89
C ILE A 392 -5.34 14.50 -16.29
N LYS A 393 -5.64 13.61 -15.34
CA LYS A 393 -4.61 12.79 -14.68
C LYS A 393 -3.92 11.89 -15.70
N SER A 394 -4.70 11.24 -16.55
CA SER A 394 -4.21 10.32 -17.57
C SER A 394 -3.39 10.99 -18.64
N ILE A 395 -3.81 12.16 -19.13
CA ILE A 395 -3.02 12.93 -20.09
C ILE A 395 -1.67 13.27 -19.48
N GLY A 396 -1.65 13.74 -18.23
CA GLY A 396 -0.42 14.03 -17.49
C GLY A 396 0.47 12.79 -17.30
N ALA A 397 -0.10 11.64 -16.93
CA ALA A 397 0.62 10.37 -16.77
C ALA A 397 1.19 9.86 -18.10
N ALA A 398 0.45 10.00 -19.20
CA ALA A 398 0.87 9.60 -20.53
C ALA A 398 2.10 10.36 -21.04
N MET A 399 2.37 11.57 -20.51
CA MET A 399 3.59 12.34 -20.82
C MET A 399 4.89 11.64 -20.39
N LYS A 400 4.82 10.50 -19.67
CA LYS A 400 5.97 9.59 -19.45
C LYS A 400 6.43 8.88 -20.73
N ARG A 401 5.60 8.89 -21.79
CA ARG A 401 6.03 8.54 -23.16
C ARG A 401 6.42 9.82 -23.91
N HIS A 402 7.68 9.91 -24.32
CA HIS A 402 8.13 11.02 -25.16
C HIS A 402 7.43 10.95 -26.54
N PRO A 403 7.00 12.07 -27.15
CA PRO A 403 6.27 12.06 -28.42
C PRO A 403 6.95 11.25 -29.54
N ASP A 404 8.27 11.42 -29.70
CA ASP A 404 9.10 10.70 -30.67
C ASP A 404 9.23 9.19 -30.41
N VAL A 405 8.95 8.71 -29.20
CA VAL A 405 9.13 7.30 -28.82
C VAL A 405 7.89 6.51 -29.20
N ARG A 406 8.09 5.45 -29.96
CA ARG A 406 7.02 4.55 -30.41
C ARG A 406 6.67 3.54 -29.31
N LEU A 407 5.37 3.31 -29.08
CA LEU A 407 4.90 2.17 -28.29
C LEU A 407 5.17 0.87 -29.07
N ASP A 408 6.04 0.01 -28.55
CA ASP A 408 6.46 -1.22 -29.23
C ASP A 408 5.67 -2.44 -28.77
N HIS A 409 5.43 -2.54 -27.47
CA HIS A 409 4.88 -3.73 -26.83
C HIS A 409 3.79 -3.37 -25.81
N VAL A 410 2.76 -4.21 -25.75
CA VAL A 410 1.79 -4.23 -24.64
C VAL A 410 1.90 -5.61 -24.00
N ILE A 411 2.08 -5.69 -22.69
CA ILE A 411 2.34 -6.93 -21.95
C ILE A 411 1.41 -7.08 -20.74
N GLU A 412 1.21 -8.32 -20.29
CA GLU A 412 0.47 -8.61 -19.06
C GLU A 412 1.34 -8.29 -17.82
N TYR A 413 0.69 -8.14 -16.66
CA TYR A 413 1.38 -7.81 -15.40
C TYR A 413 2.53 -8.78 -15.08
N GLY A 414 3.77 -8.28 -14.99
CA GLY A 414 4.95 -9.09 -14.66
C GLY A 414 5.47 -9.98 -15.80
N GLU A 415 4.94 -9.84 -17.02
CA GLU A 415 5.43 -10.59 -18.19
C GLU A 415 6.86 -10.10 -18.55
N PRO A 416 7.84 -11.01 -18.75
CA PRO A 416 9.22 -10.59 -18.99
C PRO A 416 9.40 -9.72 -20.25
N MET A 417 10.11 -8.61 -20.11
CA MET A 417 10.51 -7.77 -21.25
C MET A 417 11.74 -8.38 -21.95
N HIS A 418 11.53 -8.92 -23.15
CA HIS A 418 12.59 -9.61 -23.90
C HIS A 418 13.35 -8.70 -24.89
N ASP A 419 12.68 -7.70 -25.46
CA ASP A 419 13.20 -6.84 -26.50
C ASP A 419 13.47 -5.41 -25.99
N ALA A 420 14.23 -4.65 -26.77
CA ALA A 420 14.44 -3.22 -26.54
C ALA A 420 13.21 -2.41 -26.96
N GLY A 421 13.02 -1.22 -26.37
CA GLY A 421 11.95 -0.30 -26.78
C GLY A 421 11.00 0.09 -25.66
N TYR A 422 9.84 0.63 -26.04
CA TYR A 422 8.85 1.14 -25.10
C TYR A 422 7.71 0.15 -24.88
N TYR A 423 7.50 -0.21 -23.62
CA TYR A 423 6.49 -1.16 -23.16
C TYR A 423 5.35 -0.42 -22.45
N PHE A 424 4.14 -0.91 -22.66
CA PHE A 424 3.02 -0.69 -21.76
C PHE A 424 2.66 -2.01 -21.05
N MET A 425 2.54 -2.01 -19.72
CA MET A 425 2.18 -3.19 -18.93
C MET A 425 0.83 -2.99 -18.24
N ASP A 426 -0.05 -3.99 -18.33
CA ASP A 426 -1.31 -3.96 -17.59
C ASP A 426 -1.06 -4.00 -16.07
N SER A 427 -1.51 -2.98 -15.35
CA SER A 427 -1.47 -2.91 -13.88
C SER A 427 -2.49 -1.90 -13.35
N PRO A 428 -2.86 -1.97 -12.05
CA PRO A 428 -3.55 -0.85 -11.40
C PRO A 428 -2.60 0.34 -11.18
N GLY A 429 -3.15 1.54 -11.04
CA GLY A 429 -2.42 2.77 -10.73
C GLY A 429 -1.86 2.86 -9.32
N ASN A 430 -2.19 1.92 -8.42
CA ASN A 430 -1.51 1.81 -7.13
C ASN A 430 0.00 1.57 -7.34
N ASP A 431 0.81 2.46 -6.77
CA ASP A 431 2.21 2.61 -7.13
C ASP A 431 3.07 1.37 -6.85
N LEU A 432 2.94 0.81 -5.66
CA LEU A 432 3.70 -0.38 -5.26
C LEU A 432 3.23 -1.65 -5.98
N GLU A 433 1.93 -1.79 -6.22
CA GLU A 433 1.39 -2.89 -7.05
C GLU A 433 1.92 -2.78 -8.49
N SER A 434 1.89 -1.60 -9.09
CA SER A 434 2.43 -1.37 -10.43
C SER A 434 3.94 -1.69 -10.53
N ILE A 435 4.75 -1.14 -9.61
CA ILE A 435 6.21 -1.36 -9.58
C ILE A 435 6.54 -2.85 -9.44
N ALA A 436 5.83 -3.60 -8.59
CA ALA A 436 6.08 -5.03 -8.42
C ALA A 436 5.96 -5.79 -9.75
N GLY A 437 4.96 -5.47 -10.57
CA GLY A 437 4.85 -6.01 -11.92
C GLY A 437 6.01 -5.58 -12.82
N GLN A 438 6.40 -4.31 -12.79
CA GLN A 438 7.49 -3.79 -13.63
C GLN A 438 8.84 -4.41 -13.27
N VAL A 439 9.09 -4.63 -11.98
CA VAL A 439 10.29 -5.31 -11.47
C VAL A 439 10.25 -6.79 -11.84
N ALA A 440 9.11 -7.48 -11.68
CA ALA A 440 8.97 -8.86 -12.13
C ALA A 440 9.19 -9.03 -13.64
N ALA A 441 8.78 -8.04 -14.44
CA ALA A 441 9.05 -7.96 -15.88
C ALA A 441 10.53 -7.71 -16.23
N GLY A 442 11.37 -7.40 -15.23
CA GLY A 442 12.82 -7.28 -15.34
C GLY A 442 13.39 -5.86 -15.26
N SER A 443 12.60 -4.87 -14.82
CA SER A 443 13.09 -3.49 -14.65
C SER A 443 14.14 -3.41 -13.54
N ASN A 444 15.35 -2.94 -13.89
CA ASN A 444 16.50 -2.89 -12.98
C ASN A 444 16.82 -1.46 -12.49
N ILE A 445 15.98 -0.48 -12.83
CA ILE A 445 15.94 0.86 -12.24
C ILE A 445 14.51 1.40 -12.29
N ILE A 446 14.12 2.20 -11.29
CA ILE A 446 12.79 2.81 -11.20
C ILE A 446 12.92 4.33 -11.27
N PHE A 447 12.15 4.96 -12.15
CA PHE A 447 11.90 6.41 -12.13
C PHE A 447 10.53 6.65 -11.52
N PHE A 448 10.54 7.31 -10.37
CA PHE A 448 9.36 7.52 -9.57
C PHE A 448 9.03 9.01 -9.51
N VAL A 449 8.02 9.44 -10.28
CA VAL A 449 7.61 10.84 -10.36
C VAL A 449 6.56 11.13 -9.28
N THR A 450 6.74 12.22 -8.53
CA THR A 450 5.81 12.59 -7.46
C THR A 450 5.71 14.10 -7.28
N GLY A 451 4.48 14.62 -7.23
CA GLY A 451 4.22 16.02 -6.91
C GLY A 451 4.09 16.32 -5.42
N ASN A 452 3.58 15.35 -4.66
CA ASN A 452 3.47 15.49 -3.19
C ASN A 452 4.74 15.08 -2.44
N GLY A 453 5.68 14.40 -3.10
CA GLY A 453 6.92 13.95 -2.47
C GLY A 453 6.80 12.57 -1.84
N SER A 454 6.25 11.61 -2.59
CA SER A 454 6.19 10.22 -2.13
C SER A 454 7.57 9.59 -2.01
N ILE A 455 7.82 8.90 -0.90
CA ILE A 455 9.11 8.31 -0.55
C ILE A 455 9.23 6.82 -0.90
N THR A 456 8.33 6.30 -1.73
CA THR A 456 8.26 4.87 -2.14
C THR A 456 9.61 4.39 -2.71
N ASN A 457 10.09 3.24 -2.24
CA ASN A 457 11.25 2.52 -2.82
C ASN A 457 10.98 1.01 -2.85
N PHE A 458 11.69 0.31 -3.75
CA PHE A 458 11.63 -1.14 -3.88
C PHE A 458 12.86 -1.82 -3.25
N PRO A 459 12.74 -3.00 -2.61
CA PRO A 459 13.81 -3.50 -1.72
C PRO A 459 15.13 -3.86 -2.39
N PHE A 460 15.11 -4.22 -3.68
CA PHE A 460 16.32 -4.65 -4.42
C PHE A 460 16.50 -3.95 -5.77
N VAL A 461 15.72 -2.90 -6.06
CA VAL A 461 15.81 -2.13 -7.30
C VAL A 461 15.95 -0.64 -6.96
N PRO A 462 17.01 0.04 -7.40
CA PRO A 462 17.22 1.45 -7.08
C PRO A 462 16.10 2.31 -7.65
N THR A 463 15.63 3.27 -6.84
CA THR A 463 14.51 4.17 -7.17
C THR A 463 14.99 5.62 -7.17
N ILE A 464 14.96 6.25 -8.35
CA ILE A 464 15.24 7.69 -8.52
C ILE A 464 13.92 8.45 -8.40
N LYS A 465 13.80 9.26 -7.33
CA LYS A 465 12.59 10.04 -7.05
C LYS A 465 12.69 11.44 -7.65
N ILE A 466 11.67 11.82 -8.42
CA ILE A 466 11.62 13.03 -9.24
C ILE A 466 10.46 13.91 -8.75
N VAL A 467 10.77 15.09 -8.22
CA VAL A 467 9.77 16.01 -7.67
C VAL A 467 9.39 17.09 -8.67
N THR A 468 8.09 17.37 -8.80
CA THR A 468 7.52 18.19 -9.89
C THR A 468 7.71 19.69 -9.71
N THR A 469 7.88 20.17 -8.46
CA THR A 469 8.05 21.60 -8.12
C THR A 469 9.28 21.82 -7.23
N THR A 470 9.92 22.98 -7.38
CA THR A 470 11.17 23.29 -6.66
C THR A 470 10.96 23.54 -5.18
N ASP A 471 9.85 24.15 -4.78
CA ASP A 471 9.54 24.35 -3.35
C ASP A 471 9.35 23.02 -2.62
N ARG A 472 8.65 22.06 -3.25
CA ARG A 472 8.50 20.71 -2.68
C ARG A 472 9.84 19.98 -2.63
N TYR A 473 10.66 20.10 -3.66
CA TYR A 473 12.01 19.53 -3.66
C TYR A 473 12.84 20.10 -2.50
N ASN A 474 12.83 21.43 -2.30
CA ASN A 474 13.60 22.06 -1.22
C ASN A 474 13.16 21.60 0.17
N LEU A 475 11.85 21.41 0.37
CA LEU A 475 11.27 20.87 1.60
C LEU A 475 11.71 19.42 1.86
N LEU A 476 11.79 18.60 0.81
CA LEU A 476 12.02 17.15 0.90
C LEU A 476 13.38 16.71 0.34
N LYS A 477 14.35 17.62 0.20
CA LYS A 477 15.63 17.37 -0.50
C LYS A 477 16.47 16.23 0.08
N LYS A 478 16.21 15.86 1.34
CA LYS A 478 16.86 14.72 2.00
C LYS A 478 16.28 13.38 1.58
N ASP A 479 15.10 13.38 0.97
CA ASP A 479 14.34 12.21 0.56
C ASP A 479 14.14 12.14 -0.97
N MET A 480 14.64 13.12 -1.74
CA MET A 480 14.32 13.31 -3.17
C MET A 480 15.57 13.51 -4.03
N ASP A 481 15.70 12.72 -5.09
CA ASP A 481 16.90 12.68 -5.93
C ASP A 481 16.95 13.84 -6.95
N VAL A 482 15.82 14.18 -7.58
CA VAL A 482 15.76 15.11 -8.72
C VAL A 482 14.70 16.19 -8.54
N ASN A 483 15.08 17.45 -8.82
CA ASN A 483 14.18 18.60 -8.92
C ASN A 483 13.75 18.81 -10.38
N ALA A 484 12.57 18.32 -10.79
CA ALA A 484 12.02 18.63 -12.10
C ALA A 484 11.34 20.02 -12.15
N GLY A 485 11.00 20.59 -10.99
CA GLY A 485 10.45 21.94 -10.88
C GLY A 485 11.33 23.03 -11.50
N ALA A 486 12.64 22.80 -11.57
CA ALA A 486 13.59 23.69 -12.24
C ALA A 486 13.21 23.99 -13.70
N TYR A 487 12.47 23.08 -14.37
CA TYR A 487 11.94 23.34 -15.70
C TYR A 487 10.95 24.52 -15.72
N GLN A 488 10.09 24.59 -14.71
CA GLN A 488 9.14 25.70 -14.52
C GLN A 488 9.85 27.00 -14.14
N ASP A 489 11.00 26.90 -13.48
CA ASP A 489 11.88 28.03 -13.13
C ASP A 489 12.73 28.52 -14.30
N GLY A 490 12.58 27.92 -15.49
CA GLY A 490 13.22 28.34 -16.74
C GLY A 490 14.46 27.54 -17.14
N GLU A 491 14.80 26.45 -16.44
CA GLU A 491 15.89 25.58 -16.86
C GLU A 491 15.49 24.73 -18.07
N PRO A 492 16.31 24.65 -19.14
CA PRO A 492 15.96 23.85 -20.31
C PRO A 492 15.84 22.36 -20.01
N MET A 493 14.79 21.71 -20.54
CA MET A 493 14.55 20.26 -20.38
C MET A 493 15.75 19.40 -20.83
N GLU A 494 16.46 19.81 -21.89
CA GLU A 494 17.67 19.13 -22.36
C GLU A 494 18.75 19.05 -21.27
N LYS A 495 19.00 20.15 -20.56
CA LYS A 495 20.01 20.22 -19.51
C LYS A 495 19.63 19.36 -18.30
N LEU A 496 18.36 19.42 -17.89
CA LEU A 496 17.82 18.56 -16.84
C LEU A 496 17.91 17.08 -17.23
N GLY A 497 17.54 16.75 -18.46
CA GLY A 497 17.60 15.41 -19.03
C GLY A 497 19.01 14.84 -19.06
N THR A 498 20.01 15.61 -19.50
CA THR A 498 21.42 15.19 -19.45
C THR A 498 21.89 14.95 -18.01
N SER A 499 21.51 15.82 -17.08
CA SER A 499 21.90 15.69 -15.67
C SER A 499 21.30 14.44 -15.04
N MET A 500 20.02 14.16 -15.31
CA MET A 500 19.33 12.98 -14.79
C MET A 500 19.82 11.68 -15.47
N LEU A 501 20.18 11.70 -16.76
CA LEU A 501 20.80 10.56 -17.43
C LEU A 501 22.14 10.20 -16.79
N ASN A 502 22.99 11.19 -16.48
CA ASN A 502 24.25 10.94 -15.78
C ASN A 502 24.01 10.34 -14.39
N LEU A 503 23.09 10.91 -13.61
CA LEU A 503 22.69 10.36 -12.32
C LEU A 503 22.19 8.91 -12.45
N THR A 504 21.41 8.62 -13.49
CA THR A 504 20.91 7.26 -13.80
C THR A 504 22.06 6.29 -14.00
N VAL A 505 23.08 6.66 -14.76
CA VAL A 505 24.28 5.84 -15.00
C VAL A 505 25.09 5.65 -13.72
N GLU A 506 25.26 6.70 -12.92
CA GLU A 506 25.96 6.64 -11.62
C GLU A 506 25.27 5.69 -10.63
N ILE A 507 23.93 5.77 -10.54
CA ILE A 507 23.13 4.92 -9.66
C ILE A 507 23.12 3.47 -10.16
N ALA A 508 22.94 3.25 -11.47
CA ALA A 508 23.04 1.92 -12.06
C ALA A 508 24.42 1.28 -11.81
N SER A 509 25.47 2.10 -11.79
CA SER A 509 26.87 1.70 -11.53
C SER A 509 27.19 1.40 -10.06
N GLY A 510 26.23 1.58 -9.15
CA GLY A 510 26.37 1.21 -7.74
C GLY A 510 26.32 2.37 -6.75
N THR A 511 26.18 3.63 -7.22
CA THR A 511 25.93 4.74 -6.30
C THR A 511 24.53 4.55 -5.66
N PRO A 512 24.41 4.59 -4.32
CA PRO A 512 23.09 4.48 -3.70
C PRO A 512 22.27 5.75 -3.94
N SER A 513 21.03 5.57 -4.42
CA SER A 513 20.00 6.61 -4.43
C SER A 513 19.71 7.12 -3.03
N ILE A 514 19.06 8.27 -2.91
CA ILE A 514 18.63 8.81 -1.62
C ILE A 514 17.66 7.84 -0.92
N GLY A 515 16.80 7.16 -1.68
CA GLY A 515 15.88 6.15 -1.16
C GLY A 515 16.57 4.97 -0.50
N GLU A 516 17.62 4.45 -1.13
CA GLU A 516 18.41 3.34 -0.58
C GLU A 516 19.12 3.75 0.71
N LYS A 517 19.66 4.98 0.77
CA LYS A 517 20.29 5.52 1.99
C LYS A 517 19.31 5.69 3.15
N ALA A 518 18.03 5.90 2.86
CA ALA A 518 17.00 6.04 3.88
C ALA A 518 16.62 4.71 4.56
N GLY A 519 16.98 3.55 3.98
CA GLY A 519 16.70 2.23 4.56
C GLY A 519 15.20 1.88 4.65
N HIS A 520 14.39 2.47 3.76
CA HIS A 520 12.96 2.21 3.64
C HIS A 520 12.65 1.64 2.25
N SER A 521 11.96 0.50 2.23
CA SER A 521 11.42 -0.11 1.00
C SER A 521 10.22 -0.99 1.31
N GLN A 522 9.35 -1.20 0.32
CA GLN A 522 8.13 -2.00 0.46
C GLN A 522 7.80 -2.74 -0.83
N VAL A 523 6.98 -3.79 -0.73
CA VAL A 523 6.46 -4.54 -1.87
C VAL A 523 4.96 -4.73 -1.67
N SER A 524 4.20 -4.49 -2.74
CA SER A 524 2.80 -4.88 -2.85
C SER A 524 2.63 -5.55 -4.20
N ILE A 525 1.96 -6.70 -4.26
CA ILE A 525 1.63 -7.38 -5.52
C ILE A 525 0.16 -7.07 -5.83
N TRP A 526 -0.21 -6.95 -7.11
CA TRP A 526 -1.60 -6.70 -7.50
C TRP A 526 -2.57 -7.63 -6.77
N ARG A 527 -3.36 -7.04 -5.87
CA ARG A 527 -4.20 -7.77 -4.92
C ARG A 527 -5.28 -8.61 -5.59
N ASN A 528 -5.65 -9.69 -4.93
CA ASN A 528 -6.71 -10.60 -5.31
C ASN A 528 -8.09 -9.90 -5.23
N TRP A 529 -8.58 -9.43 -6.38
CA TRP A 529 -9.93 -8.87 -6.50
C TRP A 529 -10.96 -10.00 -6.47
N GLN A 530 -11.92 -9.92 -5.55
CA GLN A 530 -12.74 -11.07 -5.15
C GLN A 530 -13.87 -11.42 -6.13
N GLN A 531 -14.32 -10.47 -6.96
CA GLN A 531 -15.38 -10.72 -7.95
C GLN A 531 -14.80 -11.19 -9.29
N ASN A 532 -15.42 -12.23 -9.86
CA ASN A 532 -15.10 -12.76 -11.19
C ASN A 532 -16.11 -12.31 -12.27
N ASP A 533 -17.22 -11.71 -11.85
CA ASP A 533 -18.27 -11.15 -12.70
C ASP A 533 -19.13 -10.16 -11.88
N ALA A 534 -20.10 -9.51 -12.52
CA ALA A 534 -20.98 -8.53 -11.89
C ALA A 534 -22.22 -9.12 -11.19
N SER A 535 -22.38 -10.46 -11.13
CA SER A 535 -23.66 -11.09 -10.72
C SER A 535 -24.03 -10.86 -9.26
N LYS A 536 -23.06 -10.58 -8.39
CA LYS A 536 -23.25 -10.36 -6.94
C LYS A 536 -23.03 -8.93 -6.50
N THR A 537 -22.62 -8.03 -7.40
CA THR A 537 -22.20 -6.67 -7.06
C THR A 537 -23.28 -5.91 -6.31
N ASP A 538 -24.51 -5.88 -6.85
CA ASP A 538 -25.63 -5.20 -6.21
C ASP A 538 -26.03 -5.82 -4.87
N GLN A 539 -25.97 -7.15 -4.75
CA GLN A 539 -26.26 -7.85 -3.50
C GLN A 539 -25.26 -7.45 -2.41
N ILE A 540 -23.97 -7.41 -2.73
CA ILE A 540 -22.91 -7.08 -1.77
C ILE A 540 -22.96 -5.60 -1.39
N LEU A 541 -23.20 -4.70 -2.36
CA LEU A 541 -23.32 -3.25 -2.12
C LEU A 541 -24.46 -2.91 -1.15
N ASN A 542 -25.55 -3.69 -1.20
CA ASN A 542 -26.77 -3.43 -0.42
C ASN A 542 -26.94 -4.41 0.76
N ALA A 543 -25.89 -5.13 1.16
CA ALA A 543 -25.95 -6.04 2.29
C ALA A 543 -26.34 -5.28 3.58
N PRO A 544 -27.30 -5.79 4.38
CA PRO A 544 -27.69 -5.14 5.62
C PRO A 544 -26.54 -5.18 6.63
N LYS A 545 -26.42 -4.14 7.45
CA LYS A 545 -25.48 -4.13 8.57
C LYS A 545 -26.04 -4.94 9.75
N PRO A 546 -25.18 -5.59 10.55
CA PRO A 546 -25.57 -6.18 11.82
C PRO A 546 -26.20 -5.17 12.80
N GLU A 547 -27.03 -5.65 13.73
CA GLU A 547 -27.79 -4.80 14.67
C GLU A 547 -26.99 -4.36 15.91
N GLY A 548 -25.81 -4.92 16.16
CA GLY A 548 -24.95 -4.60 17.30
C GLY A 548 -25.28 -5.35 18.60
N GLN A 549 -26.37 -6.12 18.65
CA GLN A 549 -26.85 -6.75 19.89
C GLN A 549 -26.14 -8.08 20.21
N PRO A 550 -25.71 -8.32 21.46
CA PRO A 550 -25.04 -9.57 21.83
C PRO A 550 -25.98 -10.78 21.78
N ILE A 551 -25.41 -11.94 21.44
CA ILE A 551 -26.11 -13.24 21.46
C ILE A 551 -26.36 -13.66 22.91
N SER A 552 -27.59 -14.08 23.21
CA SER A 552 -27.92 -14.65 24.52
C SER A 552 -27.26 -16.01 24.71
N VAL A 553 -26.42 -16.13 25.75
CA VAL A 553 -25.68 -17.35 26.09
C VAL A 553 -26.48 -18.27 27.01
N SER A 554 -26.50 -19.56 26.68
CA SER A 554 -27.08 -20.63 27.50
C SER A 554 -26.17 -21.00 28.66
N ASN A 555 -26.74 -21.19 29.86
CA ASN A 555 -26.04 -21.63 31.08
C ASN A 555 -24.79 -20.79 31.45
N PRO A 556 -24.91 -19.45 31.61
CA PRO A 556 -23.79 -18.62 32.08
C PRO A 556 -23.26 -19.12 33.43
N LYS A 557 -21.94 -19.16 33.57
CA LYS A 557 -21.24 -19.68 34.75
C LYS A 557 -20.53 -18.56 35.51
N SER A 558 -20.38 -18.74 36.81
CA SER A 558 -19.59 -17.84 37.67
C SER A 558 -18.36 -18.58 38.19
N SER A 559 -17.24 -17.88 38.27
CA SER A 559 -15.94 -18.41 38.72
C SER A 559 -15.22 -17.50 39.72
N ASN A 560 -15.63 -16.23 39.90
CA ASN A 560 -14.98 -15.23 40.77
C ASN A 560 -13.46 -15.12 40.57
N ARG A 561 -13.00 -15.29 39.32
CA ARG A 561 -11.57 -15.24 38.96
C ARG A 561 -11.12 -13.81 38.69
N ASN A 562 -9.85 -13.53 38.96
CA ASN A 562 -9.25 -12.22 38.83
C ASN A 562 -7.86 -12.31 38.19
N PHE A 563 -7.37 -11.19 37.66
CA PHE A 563 -6.03 -11.03 37.12
C PHE A 563 -5.40 -9.73 37.60
N LEU A 564 -4.07 -9.63 37.49
CA LEU A 564 -3.35 -8.40 37.80
C LEU A 564 -3.42 -7.45 36.60
N ALA A 565 -4.14 -6.33 36.72
CA ALA A 565 -4.34 -5.35 35.65
C ALA A 565 -3.41 -4.13 35.79
N ILE A 566 -3.22 -3.38 34.71
CA ILE A 566 -2.76 -1.99 34.76
C ILE A 566 -3.97 -1.13 35.09
N GLN A 567 -3.87 -0.29 36.11
CA GLN A 567 -4.90 0.70 36.38
C GLN A 567 -4.71 1.87 35.41
N THR A 568 -5.71 2.14 34.58
CA THR A 568 -5.76 3.30 33.69
C THR A 568 -6.91 4.22 34.10
N GLN A 569 -6.97 5.42 33.51
CA GLN A 569 -8.11 6.33 33.66
C GLN A 569 -9.43 5.73 33.16
N ASN A 570 -9.36 4.75 32.24
CA ASN A 570 -10.50 4.03 31.69
C ASN A 570 -10.73 2.66 32.37
N GLY A 571 -10.19 2.49 33.59
CA GLY A 571 -10.34 1.27 34.38
C GLY A 571 -9.17 0.27 34.25
N PRO A 572 -9.32 -0.92 34.84
CA PRO A 572 -8.34 -2.00 34.74
C PRO A 572 -8.17 -2.47 33.29
N LYS A 573 -6.93 -2.60 32.83
CA LYS A 573 -6.58 -3.11 31.49
C LYS A 573 -5.50 -4.18 31.56
N THR A 574 -5.50 -5.09 30.61
CA THR A 574 -4.49 -6.15 30.49
C THR A 574 -3.13 -5.62 30.07
N ASP A 575 -3.10 -4.52 29.31
CA ASP A 575 -1.88 -3.89 28.81
C ASP A 575 -2.09 -2.39 28.55
N GLN A 576 -1.00 -1.66 28.31
CA GLN A 576 -1.03 -0.26 27.90
C GLN A 576 0.15 0.00 26.94
N ILE A 577 -0.15 0.42 25.71
CA ILE A 577 0.85 0.62 24.66
C ILE A 577 0.88 2.05 24.11
N GLY A 578 1.98 2.41 23.47
CA GLY A 578 2.06 3.52 22.52
C GLY A 578 1.82 3.03 21.10
N LEU A 579 1.02 3.73 20.31
CA LEU A 579 0.66 3.34 18.95
C LEU A 579 1.08 4.43 17.96
N VAL A 580 1.83 4.04 16.93
CA VAL A 580 1.99 4.83 15.71
C VAL A 580 1.19 4.16 14.61
N LEU A 581 0.12 4.81 14.19
CA LEU A 581 -0.84 4.28 13.23
C LEU A 581 -0.64 4.97 11.87
N PRO A 582 0.04 4.32 10.92
CA PRO A 582 0.16 4.86 9.57
C PRO A 582 -1.24 4.91 8.91
N THR A 583 -1.50 5.91 8.08
CA THR A 583 -2.74 5.98 7.27
C THR A 583 -2.53 5.46 5.85
N SER A 584 -1.31 5.02 5.52
CA SER A 584 -0.95 4.58 4.19
C SER A 584 0.22 3.59 4.20
N LEU A 585 0.32 2.80 3.14
CA LEU A 585 1.46 1.90 2.93
C LEU A 585 2.80 2.63 3.02
N CYS A 586 2.98 3.74 2.28
CA CYS A 586 4.23 4.50 2.26
C CYS A 586 4.68 5.05 3.63
N SER A 587 3.76 5.28 4.57
CA SER A 587 4.09 5.72 5.94
C SER A 587 4.37 4.56 6.91
N GLY A 588 4.05 3.32 6.51
CA GLY A 588 4.15 2.12 7.35
C GLY A 588 5.56 1.79 7.82
N GLN A 589 6.57 1.89 6.95
CA GLN A 589 7.95 1.60 7.35
C GLN A 589 8.51 2.68 8.26
N ILE A 590 8.18 3.96 8.01
CA ILE A 590 8.58 5.07 8.89
C ILE A 590 7.99 4.86 10.29
N ALA A 591 6.72 4.46 10.39
CA ALA A 591 6.10 4.13 11.67
C ALA A 591 6.87 3.00 12.39
N GLN A 592 7.32 1.97 11.67
CA GLN A 592 8.15 0.89 12.23
C GLN A 592 9.51 1.39 12.71
N LEU A 593 10.19 2.26 11.95
CA LEU A 593 11.47 2.85 12.35
C LEU A 593 11.31 3.70 13.63
N ILE A 594 10.29 4.55 13.69
CA ILE A 594 9.98 5.37 14.86
C ILE A 594 9.73 4.50 16.08
N THR A 595 8.85 3.49 15.96
CA THR A 595 8.51 2.63 17.10
C THR A 595 9.68 1.77 17.56
N LYS A 596 10.55 1.30 16.65
CA LYS A 596 11.82 0.65 16.99
C LYS A 596 12.71 1.56 17.84
N GLN A 597 12.88 2.82 17.44
CA GLN A 597 13.66 3.81 18.18
C GLN A 597 13.07 4.13 19.56
N LEU A 598 11.75 4.32 19.65
CA LEU A 598 11.05 4.57 20.93
C LEU A 598 11.16 3.38 21.90
N ASN A 599 11.06 2.14 21.39
CA ASN A 599 11.24 0.93 22.18
C ASN A 599 12.67 0.77 22.69
N GLN A 600 13.68 1.07 21.86
CA GLN A 600 15.08 1.06 22.29
C GLN A 600 15.34 2.05 23.43
N LYS A 601 14.70 3.22 23.39
CA LYS A 601 14.74 4.23 24.46
C LYS A 601 13.92 3.86 25.71
N LYS A 602 13.09 2.81 25.65
CA LYS A 602 12.15 2.40 26.71
C LYS A 602 11.28 3.56 27.22
N LEU A 603 10.87 4.45 26.30
CA LEU A 603 10.11 5.65 26.65
C LEU A 603 8.80 5.29 27.36
N GLY A 604 8.48 5.96 28.48
CA GLY A 604 7.22 5.76 29.21
C GLY A 604 7.09 4.42 29.94
N HIS A 605 8.12 3.58 29.98
CA HIS A 605 8.05 2.28 30.67
C HIS A 605 7.72 2.40 32.16
N ASN A 606 8.25 3.43 32.84
CA ASN A 606 7.93 3.77 34.23
C ASN A 606 6.53 4.39 34.42
N ARG A 607 5.87 4.76 33.32
CA ARG A 607 4.51 5.32 33.25
C ARG A 607 3.48 4.31 32.75
N GLY A 608 3.87 3.03 32.64
CA GLY A 608 2.97 1.93 32.23
C GLY A 608 2.95 1.60 30.75
N ILE A 609 3.64 2.35 29.88
CA ILE A 609 3.77 1.99 28.46
C ILE A 609 4.65 0.74 28.33
N SER A 610 4.06 -0.39 27.97
CA SER A 610 4.78 -1.67 27.88
C SER A 610 5.65 -1.76 26.62
N ARG A 611 5.19 -1.17 25.52
CA ARG A 611 5.89 -1.08 24.22
C ARG A 611 5.23 -0.04 23.31
N PHE A 612 5.95 0.35 22.26
CA PHE A 612 5.43 1.05 21.10
C PHE A 612 5.19 0.07 19.95
N VAL A 613 4.06 0.22 19.26
CA VAL A 613 3.67 -0.66 18.14
C VAL A 613 3.35 0.20 16.91
N ALA A 614 3.82 -0.25 15.75
CA ALA A 614 3.39 0.26 14.46
C ALA A 614 2.53 -0.78 13.74
N LEU A 615 1.34 -0.37 13.29
CA LEU A 615 0.43 -1.20 12.51
C LEU A 615 0.57 -0.87 11.02
N ALA A 616 1.72 -1.21 10.45
CA ALA A 616 1.97 -1.04 9.01
C ALA A 616 1.08 -1.97 8.18
N HIS A 617 0.50 -1.45 7.09
CA HIS A 617 -0.46 -2.14 6.24
C HIS A 617 -0.35 -1.68 4.79
N THR A 618 -1.04 -2.33 3.86
CA THR A 618 -1.03 -2.01 2.42
C THR A 618 -2.13 -1.08 1.95
N GLU A 619 -3.07 -0.70 2.82
CA GLU A 619 -4.18 0.21 2.47
C GLU A 619 -3.83 1.70 2.63
N GLY A 620 -4.80 2.57 2.30
CA GLY A 620 -4.69 4.03 2.37
C GLY A 620 -4.35 4.69 1.04
N CYS A 621 -3.49 4.06 0.24
CA CYS A 621 -3.17 4.50 -1.13
C CYS A 621 -3.92 3.66 -2.17
N GLY A 622 -4.56 4.30 -3.15
CA GLY A 622 -5.17 3.61 -4.31
C GLY A 622 -6.28 2.60 -4.01
N ALA A 623 -6.81 2.56 -2.78
CA ALA A 623 -7.98 1.73 -2.47
C ALA A 623 -9.24 2.35 -3.09
N SER A 624 -10.08 1.49 -3.68
CA SER A 624 -11.36 1.94 -4.23
C SER A 624 -12.26 2.57 -3.15
N GLY A 625 -13.00 3.62 -3.53
CA GLY A 625 -13.89 4.32 -2.61
C GLY A 625 -15.09 3.50 -2.13
N GLY A 626 -15.97 4.10 -1.34
CA GLY A 626 -17.23 3.45 -0.97
C GLY A 626 -17.08 2.48 0.20
N SER A 627 -17.49 1.21 0.03
CA SER A 627 -17.53 0.25 1.14
C SER A 627 -16.15 -0.10 1.69
N SER A 628 -15.14 -0.26 0.83
CA SER A 628 -13.77 -0.60 1.24
C SER A 628 -13.08 0.54 1.99
N GLU A 629 -13.30 1.79 1.58
CA GLU A 629 -12.82 2.98 2.31
C GLU A 629 -13.45 3.09 3.71
N ARG A 630 -14.77 2.83 3.83
CA ARG A 630 -15.44 2.78 5.15
C ARG A 630 -14.93 1.64 6.02
N LEU A 631 -14.73 0.46 5.45
CA LEU A 631 -14.20 -0.72 6.13
C LEU A 631 -12.80 -0.45 6.68
N TYR A 632 -11.94 0.15 5.85
CA TYR A 632 -10.61 0.61 6.24
C TYR A 632 -10.68 1.63 7.38
N ALA A 633 -11.47 2.71 7.23
CA ALA A 633 -11.57 3.77 8.23
C ALA A 633 -12.09 3.24 9.58
N GLN A 634 -13.15 2.43 9.56
CA GLN A 634 -13.70 1.78 10.76
C GLN A 634 -12.65 0.93 11.47
N THR A 635 -11.93 0.09 10.72
CA THR A 635 -10.93 -0.80 11.30
C THR A 635 -9.73 -0.01 11.81
N LEU A 636 -9.30 1.05 11.13
CA LEU A 636 -8.22 1.95 11.57
C LEU A 636 -8.59 2.67 12.87
N ILE A 637 -9.80 3.26 12.93
CA ILE A 637 -10.31 3.95 14.12
C ILE A 637 -10.44 2.96 15.28
N GLY A 638 -10.95 1.74 15.05
CA GLY A 638 -11.06 0.72 16.07
C GLY A 638 -9.74 0.41 16.77
N HIS A 639 -8.63 0.34 16.03
CA HIS A 639 -7.30 0.21 16.61
C HIS A 639 -6.83 1.47 17.36
N LEU A 640 -7.11 2.66 16.83
CA LEU A 640 -6.74 3.93 17.46
C LEU A 640 -7.45 4.15 18.81
N VAL A 641 -8.70 3.71 18.92
CA VAL A 641 -9.55 3.88 20.12
C VAL A 641 -9.51 2.66 21.03
N HIS A 642 -8.71 1.65 20.69
CA HIS A 642 -8.61 0.39 21.39
C HIS A 642 -8.29 0.60 22.89
N PRO A 643 -8.93 -0.11 23.83
CA PRO A 643 -8.77 0.13 25.27
C PRO A 643 -7.34 0.07 25.83
N ILE A 644 -6.46 -0.74 25.24
CA ILE A 644 -5.04 -0.84 25.62
C ILE A 644 -4.12 0.22 24.97
N VAL A 645 -4.63 1.04 24.05
CA VAL A 645 -3.84 2.15 23.46
C VAL A 645 -3.88 3.32 24.44
N GLY A 646 -2.77 3.52 25.15
CA GLY A 646 -2.63 4.62 26.09
C GLY A 646 -2.30 5.94 25.40
N LEU A 647 -1.47 5.88 24.36
CA LEU A 647 -1.04 7.03 23.55
C LEU A 647 -1.06 6.64 22.07
N GLY A 648 -1.69 7.46 21.22
CA GLY A 648 -1.82 7.17 19.80
C GLY A 648 -1.42 8.36 18.93
N VAL A 649 -0.66 8.09 17.87
CA VAL A 649 -0.30 9.06 16.82
C VAL A 649 -0.74 8.51 15.48
N LEU A 650 -1.41 9.32 14.67
CA LEU A 650 -1.58 9.03 13.25
C LEU A 650 -0.44 9.64 12.46
N LEU A 651 0.14 8.81 11.60
CA LEU A 651 1.19 9.20 10.68
C LEU A 651 0.65 9.08 9.26
N GLU A 652 0.36 10.21 8.65
CA GLU A 652 -0.03 10.28 7.26
C GLU A 652 1.23 10.42 6.39
N HIS A 653 1.13 10.02 5.12
CA HIS A 653 2.18 10.31 4.16
C HIS A 653 1.93 11.68 3.50
N GLY A 654 0.68 11.96 3.09
CA GLY A 654 0.19 13.25 2.60
C GLY A 654 -0.50 13.20 1.23
N CYS A 655 -0.37 12.09 0.49
CA CYS A 655 -0.93 11.94 -0.87
C CYS A 655 -2.01 10.84 -1.00
N GLU A 656 -2.23 10.09 0.06
CA GLU A 656 -3.28 9.10 0.23
C GLU A 656 -4.68 9.71 0.15
N LYS A 657 -5.68 8.83 0.01
CA LYS A 657 -7.07 9.24 -0.02
C LYS A 657 -7.59 9.59 1.38
N THR A 658 -7.23 8.79 2.38
CA THR A 658 -7.68 8.88 3.78
C THR A 658 -6.64 9.61 4.64
N HIS A 659 -6.47 10.90 4.37
CA HIS A 659 -5.57 11.78 5.13
C HIS A 659 -6.06 12.03 6.57
N ASN A 660 -5.22 12.65 7.40
CA ASN A 660 -5.51 12.96 8.80
C ASN A 660 -6.84 13.69 9.00
N ASP A 661 -7.16 14.69 8.18
CA ASP A 661 -8.45 15.41 8.33
C ASP A 661 -9.68 14.54 8.02
N TYR A 662 -9.56 13.54 7.12
CA TYR A 662 -10.63 12.57 6.89
C TYR A 662 -10.89 11.78 8.18
N ILE A 663 -9.83 11.25 8.82
CA ILE A 663 -9.97 10.52 10.08
C ILE A 663 -10.46 11.42 11.22
N LYS A 664 -10.04 12.68 11.29
CA LYS A 664 -10.58 13.64 12.29
C LYS A 664 -12.09 13.84 12.12
N ASN A 665 -12.57 13.93 10.88
CA ASN A 665 -14.00 14.06 10.60
C ASN A 665 -14.76 12.80 11.02
N ASP A 666 -14.25 11.60 10.72
CA ASP A 666 -14.86 10.34 11.16
C ASP A 666 -14.87 10.20 12.69
N LEU A 667 -13.78 10.57 13.37
CA LEU A 667 -13.74 10.62 14.84
C LEU A 667 -14.77 11.60 15.42
N ALA A 668 -14.94 12.77 14.81
CA ALA A 668 -15.92 13.77 15.25
C ALA A 668 -17.36 13.26 15.09
N GLN A 669 -17.66 12.54 13.99
CA GLN A 669 -18.97 11.91 13.79
C GLN A 669 -19.26 10.82 14.83
N LEU A 670 -18.23 10.12 15.31
CA LEU A 670 -18.33 9.14 16.40
C LEU A 670 -18.32 9.78 17.81
N GLY A 671 -18.25 11.11 17.92
CA GLY A 671 -18.16 11.82 19.20
C GLY A 671 -16.84 11.64 19.94
N ILE A 672 -15.77 11.26 19.21
CA ILE A 672 -14.44 11.00 19.77
C ILE A 672 -13.57 12.25 19.65
N ASN A 673 -13.08 12.75 20.78
CA ASN A 673 -12.21 13.92 20.81
C ASN A 673 -10.85 13.60 20.15
N SER A 674 -10.58 14.22 19.00
CA SER A 674 -9.35 14.03 18.22
C SER A 674 -8.10 14.71 18.83
N THR A 675 -8.28 15.64 19.78
CA THR A 675 -7.16 16.37 20.42
C THR A 675 -6.32 15.49 21.35
N LYS A 676 -6.82 14.30 21.72
CA LYS A 676 -6.08 13.32 22.53
C LYS A 676 -5.01 12.55 21.76
N TYR A 677 -4.97 12.70 20.43
CA TYR A 677 -4.05 11.99 19.54
C TYR A 677 -3.02 12.93 18.93
N GLY A 678 -1.85 12.38 18.60
CA GLY A 678 -0.86 13.08 17.79
C GLY A 678 -1.17 12.95 16.30
N TRP A 679 -0.82 13.98 15.54
CA TRP A 679 -1.06 14.06 14.10
C TRP A 679 0.21 14.51 13.39
N ALA A 680 0.69 13.70 12.46
CA ALA A 680 1.94 13.92 11.75
C ALA A 680 1.80 13.55 10.27
N SER A 681 2.64 14.16 9.43
CA SER A 681 2.60 14.04 7.97
C SER A 681 4.00 14.07 7.40
N VAL A 682 4.41 13.00 6.71
CA VAL A 682 5.76 12.92 6.12
C VAL A 682 5.99 14.06 5.12
N GLN A 683 5.06 14.27 4.20
CA GLN A 683 5.22 15.23 3.10
C GLN A 683 5.01 16.68 3.53
N LEU A 684 4.19 16.93 4.56
CA LEU A 684 3.92 18.27 5.05
C LEU A 684 4.90 18.72 6.15
N ASP A 685 5.40 17.79 6.97
CA ASP A 685 6.31 18.13 8.09
C ASP A 685 7.80 18.14 7.69
N GLY A 686 8.13 17.96 6.41
CA GLY A 686 9.50 18.12 5.91
C GLY A 686 10.33 16.84 5.84
N GLY A 687 9.69 15.69 5.61
CA GLY A 687 10.36 14.43 5.31
C GLY A 687 10.56 13.53 6.53
N ILE A 688 11.29 12.43 6.32
CA ILE A 688 11.40 11.32 7.28
C ILE A 688 12.02 11.77 8.62
N ASP A 689 13.12 12.52 8.56
CA ASP A 689 13.83 13.00 9.75
C ASP A 689 12.95 13.92 10.61
N ALA A 690 12.29 14.88 9.96
CA ALA A 690 11.53 15.92 10.64
C ALA A 690 10.26 15.35 11.28
N VAL A 691 9.54 14.49 10.57
CA VAL A 691 8.35 13.83 11.11
C VAL A 691 8.69 12.86 12.25
N THR A 692 9.83 12.16 12.16
CA THR A 692 10.35 11.32 13.25
C THR A 692 10.57 12.15 14.51
N GLN A 693 11.26 13.28 14.42
CA GLN A 693 11.50 14.17 15.55
C GLN A 693 10.20 14.72 16.14
N LYS A 694 9.24 15.12 15.29
CA LYS A 694 7.92 15.61 15.71
C LYS A 694 7.16 14.56 16.52
N ILE A 695 7.11 13.31 16.04
CA ILE A 695 6.44 12.22 16.73
C ILE A 695 7.14 11.88 18.05
N GLU A 696 8.47 11.83 18.07
CA GLU A 696 9.21 11.61 19.31
C GLU A 696 8.93 12.69 20.35
N GLN A 697 8.91 13.96 19.95
CA GLN A 697 8.60 15.08 20.84
C GLN A 697 7.17 14.96 21.41
N TRP A 698 6.19 14.62 20.57
CA TRP A 698 4.82 14.41 21.01
C TRP A 698 4.74 13.30 22.06
N PHE A 699 5.32 12.12 21.81
CA PHE A 699 5.29 11.04 22.80
C PHE A 699 6.03 11.41 24.10
N ASN A 700 7.15 12.13 24.03
CA ASN A 700 7.85 12.57 25.25
C ASN A 700 6.97 13.49 26.10
N GLN A 701 6.23 14.40 25.47
CA GLN A 701 5.30 15.31 26.16
C GLN A 701 4.11 14.52 26.74
N SER A 702 3.44 13.70 25.93
CA SER A 702 2.27 12.96 26.37
C SER A 702 2.59 11.93 27.46
N VAL A 703 3.77 11.29 27.42
CA VAL A 703 4.23 10.40 28.50
C VAL A 703 4.45 11.15 29.82
N ALA A 704 4.85 12.42 29.78
CA ALA A 704 5.03 13.22 30.99
C ALA A 704 3.69 13.56 31.68
N GLU A 705 2.58 13.52 30.94
CA GLU A 705 1.22 13.76 31.43
C GLU A 705 0.55 12.49 31.97
N LEU A 706 1.12 11.30 31.73
CA LEU A 706 0.59 10.04 32.26
C LEU A 706 0.77 9.94 33.77
N GLU A 707 -0.24 9.37 34.44
CA GLU A 707 -0.19 9.02 35.86
C GLU A 707 0.92 8.01 36.15
N ASP A 708 1.31 7.91 37.43
CA ASP A 708 2.27 6.90 37.86
C ASP A 708 1.69 5.49 37.64
N LEU A 709 2.53 4.56 37.18
CA LEU A 709 2.13 3.18 36.96
C LEU A 709 1.61 2.57 38.27
N THR A 710 0.33 2.19 38.26
CA THR A 710 -0.31 1.45 39.35
C THR A 710 -0.96 0.18 38.81
N TYR A 711 -1.03 -0.82 39.68
CA TYR A 711 -1.65 -2.10 39.37
C TYR A 711 -2.92 -2.24 40.21
N SER A 712 -3.95 -2.83 39.61
CA SER A 712 -5.22 -3.13 40.28
C SER A 712 -5.64 -4.57 40.01
N GLN A 713 -6.65 -5.03 40.74
CA GLN A 713 -7.23 -6.35 40.53
C GLN A 713 -8.36 -6.23 39.49
N GLY A 714 -8.11 -6.75 38.29
CA GLY A 714 -9.12 -6.90 37.25
C GLY A 714 -9.91 -8.20 37.43
N SER A 715 -11.12 -8.24 36.89
CA SER A 715 -12.03 -9.38 36.92
C SER A 715 -12.42 -9.82 35.51
N LEU A 716 -13.14 -10.94 35.37
CA LEU A 716 -13.51 -11.45 34.04
C LEU A 716 -14.40 -10.49 33.21
N ARG A 717 -15.11 -9.54 33.85
CA ARG A 717 -15.86 -8.49 33.14
C ARG A 717 -14.98 -7.51 32.38
N ASP A 718 -13.72 -7.41 32.79
CA ASP A 718 -12.76 -6.47 32.21
C ASP A 718 -12.04 -7.07 30.99
N LEU A 719 -12.30 -8.34 30.65
CA LEU A 719 -11.67 -9.07 29.55
C LEU A 719 -12.52 -9.06 28.28
N HIS A 720 -11.87 -8.77 27.15
CA HIS A 720 -12.46 -8.82 25.82
C HIS A 720 -11.68 -9.82 24.97
N ILE A 721 -12.24 -11.02 24.78
CA ILE A 721 -11.50 -12.13 24.19
C ILE A 721 -11.97 -12.41 22.76
N GLY A 722 -11.04 -12.35 21.81
CA GLY A 722 -11.24 -12.91 20.47
C GLY A 722 -11.11 -14.43 20.52
N LEU A 723 -12.16 -15.17 20.19
CA LEU A 723 -12.14 -16.64 20.18
C LEU A 723 -12.17 -17.16 18.75
N MET A 724 -11.07 -17.78 18.32
CA MET A 724 -10.85 -18.27 16.97
C MET A 724 -10.69 -19.78 16.93
N SER A 725 -10.95 -20.36 15.77
CA SER A 725 -10.61 -21.77 15.53
C SER A 725 -10.40 -22.06 14.06
N ILE A 726 -9.43 -22.92 13.76
CA ILE A 726 -9.06 -23.31 12.40
C ILE A 726 -9.04 -24.82 12.29
N GLY A 727 -9.74 -25.35 11.30
CA GLY A 727 -9.83 -26.78 11.04
C GLY A 727 -10.80 -27.50 11.98
N LYS A 728 -10.66 -28.83 12.07
CA LYS A 728 -11.67 -29.70 12.70
C LYS A 728 -11.76 -29.51 14.21
N ILE A 729 -12.98 -29.26 14.70
CA ILE A 729 -13.29 -29.17 16.12
C ILE A 729 -13.81 -30.51 16.64
N THR A 730 -13.15 -31.05 17.66
CA THR A 730 -13.60 -32.27 18.33
C THR A 730 -14.64 -31.95 19.40
N SER A 731 -15.46 -32.92 19.80
CA SER A 731 -16.46 -32.71 20.86
C SER A 731 -15.84 -32.24 22.18
N ARG A 732 -14.64 -32.73 22.50
CA ARG A 732 -13.90 -32.31 23.69
C ARG A 732 -13.53 -30.82 23.62
N VAL A 733 -12.89 -30.41 22.53
CA VAL A 733 -12.52 -29.00 22.31
C VAL A 733 -13.75 -28.09 22.31
N ALA A 734 -14.84 -28.52 21.65
CA ALA A 734 -16.09 -27.79 21.64
C ALA A 734 -16.63 -27.56 23.07
N SER A 735 -16.61 -28.59 23.90
CA SER A 735 -17.09 -28.49 25.30
C SER A 735 -16.15 -27.64 26.17
N ASP A 736 -14.82 -27.79 26.02
CA ASP A 736 -13.85 -26.97 26.75
C ASP A 736 -13.98 -25.48 26.39
N LEU A 737 -14.17 -25.16 25.10
CA LEU A 737 -14.41 -23.79 24.64
C LEU A 737 -15.80 -23.27 25.01
N ALA A 738 -16.81 -24.13 25.10
CA ALA A 738 -18.14 -23.77 25.58
C ALA A 738 -18.11 -23.39 27.06
N ASP A 739 -17.43 -24.18 27.90
CA ASP A 739 -17.22 -23.88 29.32
C ASP A 739 -16.49 -22.55 29.52
N PHE A 740 -15.41 -22.33 28.75
CA PHE A 740 -14.70 -21.07 28.72
C PHE A 740 -15.62 -19.89 28.34
N THR A 741 -16.42 -20.06 27.27
CA THR A 741 -17.34 -19.02 26.81
C THR A 741 -18.39 -18.66 27.86
N GLN A 742 -19.07 -19.67 28.41
CA GLN A 742 -20.10 -19.50 29.44
C GLN A 742 -19.56 -18.84 30.70
N THR A 743 -18.30 -19.08 31.05
CA THR A 743 -17.65 -18.52 32.24
C THR A 743 -17.30 -17.04 32.07
N ILE A 744 -16.73 -16.65 30.93
CA ILE A 744 -16.42 -15.24 30.65
C ILE A 744 -17.72 -14.42 30.57
N ILE A 745 -18.69 -14.88 29.79
CA ILE A 745 -19.96 -14.16 29.60
C ILE A 745 -20.79 -14.13 30.89
N GLY A 746 -20.78 -15.21 31.69
CA GLY A 746 -21.53 -15.25 32.95
C GLY A 746 -21.01 -14.29 34.02
N GLU A 747 -19.79 -13.79 33.89
CA GLU A 747 -19.19 -12.77 34.76
C GLU A 747 -19.26 -11.36 34.15
N GLY A 748 -19.87 -11.21 32.98
CA GLY A 748 -20.06 -9.93 32.27
C GLY A 748 -18.91 -9.52 31.35
N GLY A 749 -18.02 -10.47 30.99
CA GLY A 749 -16.96 -10.22 30.00
C GLY A 749 -17.47 -10.27 28.56
N THR A 750 -16.56 -10.05 27.61
CA THR A 750 -16.88 -9.99 26.17
C THR A 750 -16.15 -11.10 25.43
N ILE A 751 -16.85 -11.82 24.54
CA ILE A 751 -16.24 -12.74 23.59
C ILE A 751 -16.68 -12.36 22.18
N VAL A 752 -15.71 -12.24 21.28
CA VAL A 752 -15.95 -11.99 19.86
C VAL A 752 -15.45 -13.19 19.05
N ILE A 753 -16.35 -13.82 18.30
CA ILE A 753 -16.03 -14.95 17.42
C ILE A 753 -16.11 -14.46 15.97
N PRO A 754 -15.08 -14.67 15.13
CA PRO A 754 -15.20 -14.34 13.72
C PRO A 754 -16.16 -15.33 13.04
N GLN A 755 -17.01 -14.85 12.14
CA GLN A 755 -18.02 -15.65 11.44
C GLN A 755 -17.44 -16.88 10.74
N ASN A 756 -16.20 -16.81 10.27
CA ASN A 756 -15.49 -17.92 9.61
C ASN A 756 -14.78 -18.89 10.58
N ALA A 757 -14.98 -18.78 11.90
CA ALA A 757 -14.43 -19.74 12.85
C ALA A 757 -15.11 -21.11 12.73
N SER A 758 -14.32 -22.17 12.56
CA SER A 758 -14.82 -23.57 12.50
C SER A 758 -15.57 -24.03 13.76
N LEU A 759 -15.45 -23.29 14.86
CA LEU A 759 -16.16 -23.50 16.12
C LEU A 759 -17.66 -23.28 15.96
N LEU A 760 -18.06 -22.32 15.12
CA LEU A 760 -19.47 -22.04 14.83
C LEU A 760 -20.13 -23.15 13.99
N GLU A 761 -19.32 -23.94 13.27
CA GLU A 761 -19.78 -25.14 12.54
C GLU A 761 -19.97 -26.35 13.48
N SER A 762 -19.44 -26.29 14.72
CA SER A 762 -19.56 -27.38 15.69
C SER A 762 -20.93 -27.37 16.36
N SER A 763 -21.75 -28.37 16.04
CA SER A 763 -23.08 -28.55 16.66
C SER A 763 -23.02 -28.68 18.19
N ASN A 764 -21.90 -29.18 18.73
CA ASN A 764 -21.74 -29.32 20.18
C ASN A 764 -21.54 -27.95 20.85
N TYR A 765 -20.68 -27.11 20.28
CA TYR A 765 -20.46 -25.76 20.81
C TYR A 765 -21.71 -24.90 20.68
N THR A 766 -22.32 -24.89 19.49
CA THR A 766 -23.52 -24.07 19.26
C THR A 766 -24.69 -24.52 20.13
N ALA A 767 -24.92 -25.83 20.31
CA ALA A 767 -25.96 -26.32 21.21
C ALA A 767 -25.72 -25.97 22.68
N GLU A 768 -24.46 -25.98 23.15
CA GLU A 768 -24.14 -25.67 24.55
C GLU A 768 -24.13 -24.16 24.85
N VAL A 769 -23.68 -23.32 23.92
CA VAL A 769 -23.50 -21.88 24.12
C VAL A 769 -24.66 -21.06 23.57
N ILE A 770 -25.05 -21.31 22.32
CA ILE A 770 -26.06 -20.52 21.59
C ILE A 770 -27.47 -21.13 21.78
N GLY A 771 -27.54 -22.44 21.99
CA GLY A 771 -28.79 -23.18 22.14
C GLY A 771 -29.50 -23.40 20.80
N ASN A 772 -30.83 -23.32 20.79
CA ASN A 772 -31.65 -23.50 19.59
C ASN A 772 -31.79 -22.22 18.74
N GLN A 773 -31.02 -21.17 19.03
CA GLN A 773 -31.06 -19.92 18.30
C GLN A 773 -30.27 -20.06 17.00
N ASN A 774 -30.80 -19.55 15.89
CA ASN A 774 -29.97 -19.29 14.71
C ASN A 774 -29.01 -18.15 15.05
N TRP A 775 -27.79 -18.25 14.57
CA TRP A 775 -26.80 -17.20 14.74
C TRP A 775 -26.52 -16.55 13.37
N GLU A 776 -26.34 -15.24 13.41
CA GLU A 776 -25.90 -14.39 12.32
C GLU A 776 -24.82 -13.45 12.90
N PRO A 777 -23.99 -12.79 12.07
CA PRO A 777 -23.12 -11.73 12.56
C PRO A 777 -23.91 -10.67 13.33
N THR A 778 -23.45 -10.36 14.54
CA THR A 778 -24.04 -9.34 15.41
C THR A 778 -23.34 -8.00 15.30
N ILE A 779 -22.09 -7.97 14.84
CA ILE A 779 -21.29 -6.75 14.66
C ILE A 779 -20.58 -6.81 13.32
N SER A 780 -20.34 -5.64 12.72
CA SER A 780 -19.56 -5.53 11.49
C SER A 780 -18.08 -5.79 11.74
N TYR A 781 -17.35 -6.11 10.66
CA TYR A 781 -15.91 -6.28 10.71
C TYR A 781 -15.21 -5.05 11.29
N GLY A 782 -14.45 -5.22 12.37
CA GLY A 782 -13.72 -4.15 13.04
C GLY A 782 -14.60 -3.09 13.70
N GLU A 783 -15.89 -3.38 13.95
CA GLU A 783 -16.77 -2.50 14.71
C GLU A 783 -16.26 -2.35 16.15
N SER A 784 -15.95 -1.12 16.55
CA SER A 784 -15.48 -0.77 17.89
C SER A 784 -16.63 -0.30 18.79
N GLN A 785 -16.37 -0.13 20.09
CA GLN A 785 -17.36 0.37 21.07
C GLN A 785 -18.59 -0.54 21.22
N ILE A 786 -18.38 -1.86 21.08
CA ILE A 786 -19.42 -2.88 21.23
C ILE A 786 -19.84 -3.06 22.69
N GLU A 787 -21.05 -3.55 22.91
CA GLU A 787 -21.55 -3.92 24.23
C GLU A 787 -20.84 -5.16 24.78
N SER A 788 -20.87 -5.36 26.10
CA SER A 788 -20.35 -6.58 26.71
C SER A 788 -21.27 -7.76 26.42
N GLY A 789 -20.70 -8.87 25.96
CA GLY A 789 -21.47 -10.07 25.65
C GLY A 789 -20.78 -10.98 24.63
N LEU A 790 -21.54 -11.94 24.09
CA LEU A 790 -21.10 -12.80 23.01
C LEU A 790 -21.46 -12.16 21.66
N HIS A 791 -20.47 -11.87 20.83
CA HIS A 791 -20.66 -11.33 19.50
C HIS A 791 -20.08 -12.24 18.43
N ILE A 792 -20.73 -12.25 17.27
CA ILE A 792 -20.18 -12.81 16.03
C ILE A 792 -19.84 -11.63 15.11
N MET A 793 -18.58 -11.55 14.68
CA MET A 793 -18.09 -10.50 13.79
C MET A 793 -18.17 -10.95 12.33
N GLU A 794 -18.68 -10.10 11.44
CA GLU A 794 -18.62 -10.33 9.99
C GLU A 794 -17.16 -10.56 9.53
N THR A 795 -16.97 -11.48 8.58
CA THR A 795 -15.65 -11.76 8.00
C THR A 795 -15.72 -11.68 6.48
N PRO A 796 -15.54 -10.49 5.87
CA PRO A 796 -15.53 -10.33 4.42
C PRO A 796 -14.20 -10.78 3.78
N THR A 797 -13.61 -11.85 4.34
CA THR A 797 -12.31 -12.42 3.98
C THR A 797 -12.19 -13.84 4.52
N SER A 798 -11.39 -14.67 3.83
CA SER A 798 -10.93 -15.97 4.35
C SER A 798 -9.48 -15.93 4.85
N HIS A 799 -8.82 -14.77 4.75
CA HIS A 799 -7.44 -14.59 5.18
C HIS A 799 -7.38 -14.45 6.70
N VAL A 800 -6.55 -15.28 7.35
CA VAL A 800 -6.50 -15.36 8.82
C VAL A 800 -5.99 -14.05 9.45
N ILE A 801 -4.94 -13.44 8.90
CA ILE A 801 -4.41 -12.17 9.43
C ILE A 801 -5.38 -11.02 9.23
N GLU A 802 -6.15 -11.01 8.15
CA GLU A 802 -7.19 -10.02 7.96
C GLU A 802 -8.33 -10.24 8.97
N THR A 803 -8.69 -11.49 9.27
CA THR A 803 -9.67 -11.81 10.32
C THR A 803 -9.19 -11.34 11.69
N ILE A 804 -7.93 -11.62 12.04
CA ILE A 804 -7.28 -11.17 13.29
C ILE A 804 -7.24 -9.65 13.39
N THR A 805 -6.96 -8.96 12.28
CA THR A 805 -6.95 -7.49 12.22
C THR A 805 -8.35 -6.94 12.52
N GLY A 806 -9.40 -7.51 11.94
CA GLY A 806 -10.78 -7.12 12.24
C GLY A 806 -11.14 -7.36 13.70
N LEU A 807 -10.80 -8.53 14.25
CA LEU A 807 -11.00 -8.82 15.68
C LEU A 807 -10.27 -7.80 16.55
N GLY A 808 -9.04 -7.45 16.19
CA GLY A 808 -8.28 -6.45 16.93
C GLY A 808 -8.99 -5.11 16.99
N ALA A 809 -9.57 -4.64 15.89
CA ALA A 809 -10.31 -3.38 15.86
C ALA A 809 -11.57 -3.35 16.75
N THR A 810 -12.15 -4.50 17.11
CA THR A 810 -13.33 -4.54 17.98
C THR A 810 -13.03 -4.24 19.46
N GLY A 811 -11.74 -4.16 19.82
CA GLY A 811 -11.29 -3.88 21.17
C GLY A 811 -10.95 -5.12 21.99
N VAL A 812 -10.79 -6.29 21.35
CA VAL A 812 -10.31 -7.49 22.05
C VAL A 812 -8.88 -7.32 22.52
N ASP A 813 -8.65 -7.50 23.80
CA ASP A 813 -7.34 -7.29 24.41
C ASP A 813 -6.49 -8.57 24.45
N MET A 814 -7.09 -9.72 24.11
CA MET A 814 -6.41 -10.99 23.88
C MET A 814 -7.18 -11.85 22.88
N MET A 815 -6.48 -12.75 22.21
CA MET A 815 -7.07 -13.78 21.37
C MET A 815 -6.69 -15.18 21.82
N VAL A 816 -7.58 -16.13 21.60
CA VAL A 816 -7.38 -17.56 21.82
C VAL A 816 -7.73 -18.30 20.54
N ALA A 817 -6.84 -19.15 20.05
CA ALA A 817 -7.08 -19.95 18.85
C ALA A 817 -6.81 -21.45 19.08
N HIS A 818 -7.80 -22.27 18.72
CA HIS A 818 -7.57 -23.68 18.43
C HIS A 818 -7.10 -23.82 16.98
N ILE A 819 -5.97 -24.50 16.76
CA ILE A 819 -5.33 -24.62 15.46
C ILE A 819 -5.17 -26.08 15.05
N VAL A 820 -5.50 -26.39 13.79
CA VAL A 820 -5.16 -27.65 13.12
C VAL A 820 -4.36 -27.33 11.87
N GLY A 821 -3.24 -28.03 11.66
CA GLY A 821 -2.32 -27.79 10.55
C GLY A 821 -1.01 -27.22 11.04
N HIS A 822 -0.83 -25.90 10.90
CA HIS A 822 0.34 -25.18 11.39
C HIS A 822 -0.07 -23.94 12.21
N PRO A 823 0.73 -23.52 13.19
CA PRO A 823 0.52 -22.26 13.91
C PRO A 823 0.48 -21.05 12.97
N ILE A 824 -0.18 -19.99 13.42
CA ILE A 824 -0.41 -18.76 12.65
C ILE A 824 0.33 -17.56 13.25
N GLN A 825 0.54 -16.51 12.45
CA GLN A 825 1.08 -15.25 12.96
C GLN A 825 0.07 -14.61 13.93
N SER A 826 0.59 -13.97 14.98
CA SER A 826 -0.24 -13.24 15.96
C SER A 826 -0.49 -11.80 15.51
N HIS A 827 -1.46 -11.11 16.10
CA HIS A 827 -1.59 -9.67 15.91
C HIS A 827 -0.37 -8.92 16.50
N ARG A 828 0.03 -7.78 15.93
CA ARG A 828 1.18 -7.00 16.43
C ARG A 828 0.96 -6.38 17.81
N MET A 829 -0.28 -6.01 18.11
CA MET A 829 -0.63 -5.39 19.39
C MET A 829 -1.20 -6.41 20.38
N ILE A 830 -1.91 -7.43 19.91
CA ILE A 830 -2.79 -8.26 20.74
C ILE A 830 -2.20 -9.66 20.86
N PRO A 831 -1.95 -10.16 22.10
CA PRO A 831 -1.42 -11.50 22.29
C PRO A 831 -2.42 -12.56 21.82
N LEU A 832 -1.91 -13.60 21.14
CA LEU A 832 -2.70 -14.73 20.66
C LEU A 832 -2.19 -16.03 21.31
N VAL A 833 -3.00 -16.61 22.18
CA VAL A 833 -2.77 -17.95 22.75
C VAL A 833 -3.17 -18.99 21.71
N GLN A 834 -2.24 -19.85 21.30
CA GLN A 834 -2.48 -20.87 20.29
C GLN A 834 -2.30 -22.27 20.88
N PHE A 835 -3.33 -23.10 20.76
CA PHE A 835 -3.25 -24.49 21.18
C PHE A 835 -3.83 -25.41 20.11
N SER A 836 -3.48 -26.69 20.19
CA SER A 836 -4.03 -27.70 19.30
C SER A 836 -4.36 -28.95 20.09
N THR A 837 -5.35 -29.70 19.60
CA THR A 837 -5.62 -31.09 20.01
C THR A 837 -5.41 -32.07 18.87
N ASP A 838 -4.95 -31.60 17.72
CA ASP A 838 -4.60 -32.47 16.60
C ASP A 838 -3.20 -33.07 16.86
N PRO A 839 -3.07 -34.41 16.93
CA PRO A 839 -1.81 -35.05 17.29
C PRO A 839 -0.65 -34.69 16.35
N THR A 840 -0.94 -34.54 15.05
CA THR A 840 0.07 -34.19 14.05
C THR A 840 0.59 -32.78 14.31
N THR A 841 -0.33 -31.81 14.44
CA THR A 841 -0.02 -30.41 14.74
C THR A 841 0.78 -30.28 16.02
N GLN A 842 0.37 -30.98 17.09
CA GLN A 842 1.11 -31.00 18.36
C GLN A 842 2.51 -31.59 18.21
N SER A 843 2.65 -32.72 17.54
CA SER A 843 3.95 -33.39 17.39
C SER A 843 4.95 -32.56 16.59
N THR A 844 4.49 -31.85 15.57
CA THR A 844 5.34 -31.03 14.69
C THR A 844 5.67 -29.67 15.32
N TYR A 845 4.71 -29.04 16.00
CA TYR A 845 4.78 -27.64 16.43
C TYR A 845 4.69 -27.41 17.96
N SER A 846 5.00 -28.43 18.77
CA SER A 846 4.94 -28.34 20.25
C SER A 846 5.75 -27.18 20.85
N SER A 847 6.84 -26.76 20.20
CA SER A 847 7.68 -25.61 20.62
C SER A 847 7.07 -24.24 20.27
N ASP A 848 5.99 -24.22 19.50
CA ASP A 848 5.31 -23.00 19.04
C ASP A 848 3.90 -22.86 19.61
N LEU A 849 3.23 -23.98 19.92
CA LEU A 849 1.93 -23.99 20.59
C LEU A 849 2.08 -23.72 22.10
N ASP A 850 1.18 -22.91 22.64
CA ASP A 850 1.05 -22.66 24.07
C ASP A 850 0.54 -23.91 24.79
N GLN A 851 1.20 -24.24 25.90
CA GLN A 851 0.84 -25.41 26.70
C GLN A 851 -0.41 -25.13 27.52
N ILE A 852 -1.42 -25.97 27.36
CA ILE A 852 -2.60 -25.99 28.24
C ILE A 852 -2.43 -27.19 29.18
N ASP A 853 -1.52 -27.05 30.13
CA ASP A 853 -1.29 -28.05 31.19
C ASP A 853 -2.36 -27.96 32.29
N THR A 854 -2.95 -26.78 32.47
CA THR A 854 -4.05 -26.42 33.39
C THR A 854 -5.29 -25.96 32.60
N ASN A 855 -6.35 -25.51 33.28
CA ASN A 855 -7.55 -24.98 32.61
C ASN A 855 -7.17 -23.80 31.69
N LEU A 856 -7.70 -23.72 30.46
CA LEU A 856 -7.48 -22.62 29.50
C LEU A 856 -7.67 -21.23 30.14
N LEU A 857 -8.64 -21.10 31.04
CA LEU A 857 -8.90 -19.85 31.77
C LEU A 857 -7.69 -19.41 32.61
N ASP A 858 -6.94 -20.33 33.20
CA ASP A 858 -5.76 -20.02 34.02
C ASP A 858 -4.67 -19.38 33.16
N LEU A 859 -4.38 -19.99 32.00
CA LEU A 859 -3.41 -19.47 31.04
C LEU A 859 -3.82 -18.08 30.52
N VAL A 860 -5.09 -17.89 30.19
CA VAL A 860 -5.63 -16.58 29.77
C VAL A 860 -5.42 -15.54 30.87
N LEU A 861 -5.65 -15.88 32.13
CA LEU A 861 -5.43 -14.96 33.26
C LEU A 861 -3.94 -14.67 33.51
N GLU A 862 -3.05 -15.63 33.25
CA GLU A 862 -1.60 -15.41 33.28
C GLU A 862 -1.15 -14.45 32.19
N VAL A 863 -1.70 -14.58 30.96
CA VAL A 863 -1.43 -13.63 29.87
C VAL A 863 -1.99 -12.25 30.21
N ALA A 864 -3.22 -12.18 30.73
CA ALA A 864 -3.87 -10.94 31.15
C ALA A 864 -3.08 -10.25 32.28
N SER A 865 -2.48 -11.05 33.16
CA SER A 865 -1.57 -10.59 34.23
C SER A 865 -0.15 -10.28 33.74
N ARG A 866 0.13 -10.49 32.45
CA ARG A 866 1.47 -10.37 31.82
C ARG A 866 2.53 -11.27 32.45
N GLN A 867 2.10 -12.36 33.09
CA GLN A 867 2.96 -13.38 33.69
C GLN A 867 3.39 -14.42 32.65
N TYR A 868 2.57 -14.63 31.63
CA TYR A 868 2.88 -15.46 30.47
C TYR A 868 2.78 -14.64 29.18
N ARG A 869 3.70 -14.88 28.25
CA ARG A 869 3.64 -14.32 26.89
C ARG A 869 3.47 -15.48 25.92
N PRO A 870 2.42 -15.47 25.07
CA PRO A 870 2.21 -16.55 24.10
C PRO A 870 3.44 -16.75 23.22
N LYS A 871 3.80 -18.01 22.95
CA LYS A 871 5.13 -18.37 22.41
C LYS A 871 5.43 -17.65 21.09
N LEU A 872 4.54 -17.73 20.11
CA LEU A 872 4.77 -17.11 18.79
C LEU A 872 4.72 -15.58 18.83
N PHE A 873 3.88 -15.01 19.68
CA PHE A 873 3.86 -13.57 19.93
C PHE A 873 5.20 -13.11 20.53
N ALA A 874 5.74 -13.86 21.50
CA ALA A 874 7.03 -13.58 22.13
C ALA A 874 8.23 -13.71 21.15
N LYS A 875 8.13 -14.62 20.18
CA LYS A 875 9.12 -14.80 19.11
C LYS A 875 9.00 -13.74 17.99
N GLY A 876 8.03 -12.83 18.08
CA GLY A 876 7.82 -11.79 17.09
C GLY A 876 7.14 -12.26 15.81
N ASN A 877 6.60 -13.48 15.77
CA ASN A 877 5.84 -14.00 14.62
C ASN A 877 4.47 -13.31 14.56
N THR A 878 4.47 -12.06 14.12
CA THR A 878 3.34 -11.14 14.18
C THR A 878 3.12 -10.45 12.85
N ASP A 879 1.86 -10.15 12.54
CA ASP A 879 1.50 -9.45 11.31
C ASP A 879 0.25 -8.59 11.47
N PHE A 880 0.00 -7.77 10.44
CA PHE A 880 -1.13 -6.86 10.38
C PHE A 880 -1.52 -6.60 8.92
N GLN A 881 -2.78 -6.87 8.56
CA GLN A 881 -3.26 -6.71 7.19
C GLN A 881 -4.74 -6.38 7.17
N PHE A 882 -5.11 -5.32 6.45
CA PHE A 882 -6.51 -5.00 6.22
C PHE A 882 -7.10 -5.85 5.10
N THR A 883 -8.33 -6.30 5.33
CA THR A 883 -9.17 -6.75 4.23
C THR A 883 -9.67 -5.57 3.40
N ARG A 884 -9.73 -5.77 2.09
CA ARG A 884 -10.43 -4.89 1.14
C ARG A 884 -11.93 -5.20 1.05
N GLY A 885 -12.38 -6.24 1.75
CA GLY A 885 -13.71 -6.82 1.61
C GLY A 885 -13.92 -7.43 0.23
N LEU A 886 -15.18 -7.69 -0.10
CA LEU A 886 -15.54 -8.38 -1.35
C LEU A 886 -15.52 -7.47 -2.59
N LEU A 887 -15.53 -6.15 -2.41
CA LEU A 887 -15.59 -5.16 -3.52
C LEU A 887 -14.34 -4.29 -3.61
N GLY A 888 -13.39 -4.41 -2.69
CA GLY A 888 -12.22 -3.53 -2.71
C GLY A 888 -11.24 -3.91 -3.81
N ILE A 889 -10.84 -2.91 -4.58
CA ILE A 889 -9.88 -3.03 -5.67
C ILE A 889 -8.80 -1.94 -5.56
N SER A 890 -7.78 -2.06 -6.40
CA SER A 890 -6.73 -1.04 -6.55
C SER A 890 -7.03 -0.20 -7.79
N LEU A 891 -7.04 1.12 -7.65
CA LEU A 891 -7.08 2.09 -8.75
C LEU A 891 -5.97 3.12 -8.51
#